data_AF-A0A3M1TYJ3-F1
#
_entry.id   AF-A0A3M1TYJ3-F1
#
_cell.length_a   1.000
_cell.length_b   1.000
_cell.length_c   1.000
_cell.angle_alpha   90.00
_cell.angle_beta   90.00
_cell.angle_gamma   90.00
#
_symmetry.space_group_name_H-M   'P 1'
#
loop_
_entity.id
_entity.type
_entity.pdbx_description
1 polymer ?
#
loop_
_entity_poly.entity_id
_entity_poly.type
_entity_poly.pdbx_seq_one_letter_code
_entity_poly.pdbx_strand_id
1 'polypeptide(L)'
;MRFTTHKPLLLCISLCLMGVMAFAQQPGTNRFMLPEQGQKVKAGTEAARNGLTHDQHTPQTAAKEARLQQGPDPRCGFVYAEELRRQKYPQLPTPQQFERWMQSEQLRSRGQAARQVVTIPVVVHIIHNGEEIGTGNNLSDAQVMSQIEVLNQDFRRMNADAANTPSDFLPVAADSEIEFCLATVDPFGNPTNGINRINGGQDFYSMSDFEGGLKQSTIWHPFYYFNIWVAPLNGGLLGYAQFPDASGLDGMPVSGGSAATDGIVVNALSFGVGGSTQPPYHLGRTATHEAGHFFGLRHIGGDGSCAVDDFVDDTPVQNGQNLTSFPCTYPGDNDCDEGPGDLPDMFQNYMDYTDDTCMNLFTLGQKARFDVVLANSPRRKELLNSQVCQGIAPPDTFEIPVPENDLCAGALPIQCGDTVVGSTLDATNLDTPGLCGVFPEAPGVWYSFVAGGEEVSLSLCNSDYDTKVNVYKGNCDSLECVVGNDDDCGFQSKVDFPTDSGATYFVYVNGWSSSVGNYELIMSCHIPGPPPANNLCQDAVEVACGQSIAGTTRDATSDGAPLDECGTIPGAPGVWYTIVGNGQIITASTCDQANYDTKINVYSGSCDTLNCVAGNNDNFNCSDGSSKVDFVSEAGKTYYIYVNGNNGQRGDFTLSISCNDPSDNDVCSKAIPISCGDVIMGNTEFSTSAGVPATDCEAGPFDDSLGPGIWYVLTGTGENVTLSTCGEANFDTKIDVFTGSCDSLVCYAGNDDGNGCAGFTSFLNMPTVAGETYYVYLSGFAGATGEFTLTVCPTCEITGMELDPFFPQGPVCNDGTFGPQGTYFVYFKVDGITPTNVPLTSTGQIDTASFEIKINGVDYPVFEAGFDNLTIPGLNYFFVGVNGIPGTGADDVDVFLSLKDECEFNALDLYDAPGCEGAGCAVNEVSVLSGPSCNGDGTFDVCFFVDGHELPASAAEFSSEKFFIAGAERQEKSYELVEGGANICFTIPLNDVELNNGNIDVFIQLGIGCKRYKTQLFAPPACNARFGSSPAGTSLQEQIRIYPNPTQGVLNVQTGALTGAQLQVMNALGQLVYTLPLQAYTHKQLQLARFGSGLFIVRIIGEGQRIDRKIIVE
;
A
#
# COMPACT_ATOMS: atom_id res chain seq x y z
N MET A 1 -66.37 -8.94 17.33
CA MET A 1 -67.34 -8.14 18.12
C MET A 1 -66.57 -7.15 18.99
N ARG A 2 -66.89 -5.86 18.80
CA ARG A 2 -66.70 -4.67 19.66
C ARG A 2 -65.29 -4.24 20.12
N PHE A 3 -64.83 -3.19 19.42
CA PHE A 3 -63.96 -2.07 19.76
C PHE A 3 -64.06 -1.55 21.21
N THR A 4 -62.95 -1.03 21.78
CA THR A 4 -62.58 0.41 21.77
C THR A 4 -61.24 0.67 22.49
N THR A 5 -60.44 1.58 21.94
CA THR A 5 -59.15 2.11 22.41
C THR A 5 -59.32 3.33 23.34
N HIS A 6 -58.35 3.60 24.24
CA HIS A 6 -57.69 4.91 24.47
C HIS A 6 -56.62 4.84 25.60
N LYS A 7 -55.49 5.55 25.37
CA LYS A 7 -54.32 5.88 26.25
C LYS A 7 -54.72 6.75 27.49
N PRO A 8 -53.84 7.17 28.46
CA PRO A 8 -52.36 7.26 28.46
C PRO A 8 -51.58 6.89 29.76
N LEU A 9 -50.24 7.01 29.66
CA LEU A 9 -49.17 6.88 30.68
C LEU A 9 -49.22 7.92 31.82
N LEU A 10 -48.80 7.54 33.05
CA LEU A 10 -47.64 8.11 33.79
C LEU A 10 -47.41 7.40 35.16
N LEU A 11 -46.13 7.39 35.57
CA LEU A 11 -45.55 7.38 36.93
C LEU A 11 -45.13 6.08 37.67
N CYS A 12 -43.80 5.98 37.80
CA CYS A 12 -42.98 5.84 39.02
C CYS A 12 -43.22 4.74 40.06
N ILE A 13 -42.10 4.07 40.30
CA ILE A 13 -41.78 3.00 41.24
C ILE A 13 -41.68 3.51 42.69
N SER A 14 -42.12 2.68 43.63
CA SER A 14 -41.73 2.70 45.04
C SER A 14 -41.78 1.27 45.58
N LEU A 15 -40.77 0.85 46.35
CA LEU A 15 -40.92 -0.04 47.52
C LEU A 15 -39.57 -0.23 48.28
N CYS A 16 -39.41 0.57 49.35
CA CYS A 16 -39.25 0.16 50.77
C CYS A 16 -39.17 -1.37 51.10
N LEU A 17 -38.48 -1.89 52.13
CA LEU A 17 -38.11 -1.39 53.48
C LEU A 17 -37.17 -2.39 54.24
N MET A 18 -36.45 -1.85 55.24
CA MET A 18 -36.00 -2.43 56.54
C MET A 18 -34.89 -3.50 56.62
N GLY A 19 -33.90 -3.42 57.54
CA GLY A 19 -33.64 -2.40 58.57
C GLY A 19 -32.49 -2.70 59.56
N VAL A 20 -32.34 -1.77 60.51
CA VAL A 20 -31.74 -1.87 61.88
C VAL A 20 -30.19 -1.78 61.99
N MET A 21 -29.65 -0.57 62.27
CA MET A 21 -29.06 -0.05 63.55
C MET A 21 -27.79 -0.80 64.04
N ALA A 22 -26.70 -0.20 64.55
CA ALA A 22 -26.43 1.12 65.14
C ALA A 22 -24.90 1.29 65.44
N PHE A 23 -24.43 2.56 65.41
CA PHE A 23 -23.37 3.22 66.24
C PHE A 23 -21.95 2.56 66.38
N ALA A 24 -20.78 3.23 66.40
CA ALA A 24 -20.41 4.58 66.83
C ALA A 24 -18.99 5.00 66.34
N GLN A 25 -18.81 6.32 66.13
CA GLN A 25 -17.73 7.23 66.60
C GLN A 25 -16.21 6.93 66.39
N GLN A 26 -15.57 7.73 65.49
CA GLN A 26 -14.51 8.77 65.69
C GLN A 26 -13.29 8.54 66.65
N PRO A 27 -12.21 9.39 66.64
CA PRO A 27 -11.38 9.98 65.56
C PRO A 27 -9.85 10.12 65.94
N GLY A 28 -9.02 10.69 65.04
CA GLY A 28 -7.75 11.39 65.37
C GLY A 28 -6.48 10.53 65.44
N THR A 29 -5.25 10.98 65.15
CA THR A 29 -4.62 12.28 64.87
C THR A 29 -3.13 12.05 64.51
N ASN A 30 -2.56 12.89 63.63
CA ASN A 30 -1.18 13.44 63.59
C ASN A 30 0.07 12.52 63.75
N ARG A 31 1.00 12.55 62.77
CA ARG A 31 2.23 13.40 62.71
C ARG A 31 3.33 12.83 61.78
N PHE A 32 3.93 13.74 61.01
CA PHE A 32 5.27 13.79 60.40
C PHE A 32 6.32 12.71 60.75
N MET A 33 7.01 12.16 59.73
CA MET A 33 8.47 12.27 59.51
C MET A 33 8.93 11.52 58.23
N LEU A 34 9.74 12.18 57.39
CA LEU A 34 10.70 11.60 56.45
C LEU A 34 11.86 10.93 57.25
N PRO A 35 12.60 9.89 56.77
CA PRO A 35 13.49 10.04 55.59
C PRO A 35 13.81 8.77 54.73
N GLU A 36 14.30 9.08 53.52
CA GLU A 36 15.37 8.43 52.73
C GLU A 36 15.54 6.91 52.50
N GLN A 37 15.88 6.65 51.22
CA GLN A 37 16.76 5.62 50.63
C GLN A 37 16.19 4.23 50.30
N GLY A 38 16.29 3.90 49.00
CA GLY A 38 16.91 2.64 48.59
C GLY A 38 16.07 1.68 47.76
N GLN A 39 16.31 1.72 46.44
CA GLN A 39 16.34 0.58 45.52
C GLN A 39 15.05 -0.22 45.19
N LYS A 40 14.60 0.00 43.95
CA LYS A 40 14.27 -0.98 42.90
C LYS A 40 13.90 -2.40 43.37
N VAL A 41 12.63 -2.77 43.21
CA VAL A 41 12.20 -4.16 43.02
C VAL A 41 11.20 -4.24 41.86
N LYS A 42 11.55 -5.07 40.88
CA LYS A 42 10.69 -5.54 39.78
C LYS A 42 9.45 -6.25 40.33
N ALA A 43 8.27 -5.90 39.84
CA ALA A 43 7.09 -6.76 39.84
C ALA A 43 6.69 -6.93 38.37
N GLY A 44 6.47 -8.13 37.81
CA GLY A 44 5.85 -9.29 38.44
C GLY A 44 4.38 -9.29 38.05
N THR A 45 4.11 -9.75 36.83
CA THR A 45 2.79 -9.94 36.21
C THR A 45 1.99 -11.03 36.93
N GLU A 46 0.78 -10.71 37.39
CA GLU A 46 -0.32 -11.66 37.58
C GLU A 46 -1.65 -10.90 37.75
N ALA A 47 -2.49 -10.89 36.71
CA ALA A 47 -3.95 -10.78 36.84
C ALA A 47 -4.61 -11.28 35.54
N ALA A 48 -5.22 -12.45 35.62
CA ALA A 48 -6.01 -13.07 34.57
C ALA A 48 -7.50 -12.70 34.70
N ARG A 49 -8.12 -12.44 33.54
CA ARG A 49 -9.47 -12.85 33.10
C ARG A 49 -10.72 -12.31 33.84
N ASN A 50 -11.50 -11.48 33.14
CA ASN A 50 -12.77 -11.87 32.49
C ASN A 50 -13.43 -10.68 31.75
N GLY A 51 -13.89 -10.91 30.51
CA GLY A 51 -14.99 -10.12 29.90
C GLY A 51 -14.79 -9.57 28.49
N LEU A 52 -14.93 -10.45 27.49
CA LEU A 52 -15.39 -10.23 26.10
C LEU A 52 -15.74 -8.80 25.63
N THR A 53 -14.93 -8.26 24.71
CA THR A 53 -15.37 -7.60 23.47
C THR A 53 -14.33 -7.90 22.38
N HIS A 54 -14.82 -8.15 21.17
CA HIS A 54 -14.08 -8.63 20.02
C HIS A 54 -13.62 -7.42 19.20
N ASP A 55 -12.34 -7.04 19.33
CA ASP A 55 -11.62 -6.24 18.34
C ASP A 55 -10.23 -6.86 18.19
N GLN A 56 -9.99 -7.49 17.04
CA GLN A 56 -8.64 -7.92 16.67
C GLN A 56 -7.89 -6.73 16.06
N HIS A 57 -7.37 -5.85 16.91
CA HIS A 57 -6.21 -5.06 16.52
C HIS A 57 -4.97 -5.94 16.66
N THR A 58 -4.26 -6.14 15.55
CA THR A 58 -3.01 -6.89 15.53
C THR A 58 -1.98 -6.21 16.45
N PRO A 59 -1.10 -6.96 17.14
CA PRO A 59 -0.05 -6.39 17.99
C PRO A 59 0.97 -5.49 17.26
N GLN A 60 0.92 -5.46 15.91
CA GLN A 60 1.83 -4.71 15.07
C GLN A 60 1.46 -3.22 14.93
N THR A 61 0.17 -2.86 14.96
CA THR A 61 -0.28 -1.45 14.87
C THR A 61 0.00 -0.67 16.16
N ALA A 62 -0.26 -1.26 17.33
CA ALA A 62 0.05 -0.65 18.63
C ALA A 62 1.57 -0.47 18.86
N ALA A 63 2.40 -1.37 18.31
CA ALA A 63 3.85 -1.24 18.36
C ALA A 63 4.40 -0.18 17.37
N LYS A 64 3.69 0.08 16.26
CA LYS A 64 4.01 1.13 15.28
C LYS A 64 3.65 2.50 15.85
N GLU A 65 2.48 2.65 16.48
CA GLU A 65 2.08 3.87 17.20
C GLU A 65 3.01 4.17 18.39
N ALA A 66 3.42 3.14 19.16
CA ALA A 66 4.36 3.30 20.27
C ALA A 66 5.82 3.59 19.85
N ARG A 67 6.24 3.17 18.64
CA ARG A 67 7.55 3.55 18.06
C ARG A 67 7.53 4.94 17.40
N LEU A 68 6.40 5.37 16.85
CA LEU A 68 6.25 6.66 16.16
C LEU A 68 6.03 7.85 17.12
N GLN A 69 5.51 7.63 18.32
CA GLN A 69 5.51 8.64 19.40
C GLN A 69 6.94 9.02 19.88
N GLN A 70 7.98 8.35 19.38
CA GLN A 70 9.39 8.56 19.73
C GLN A 70 10.20 9.02 18.50
N GLY A 71 9.69 10.00 17.75
CA GLY A 71 10.52 10.76 16.79
C GLY A 71 11.73 11.44 17.47
N PRO A 72 12.73 11.91 16.71
CA PRO A 72 14.10 12.16 17.23
C PRO A 72 14.20 13.22 18.35
N ASP A 73 13.24 14.13 18.50
CA ASP A 73 13.11 15.02 19.66
C ASP A 73 11.63 15.44 19.82
N PRO A 74 10.99 15.24 20.99
CA PRO A 74 9.56 15.49 21.19
C PRO A 74 9.17 16.98 21.22
N ARG A 75 10.09 17.95 21.10
CA ARG A 75 9.81 19.38 21.27
C ARG A 75 8.77 19.97 20.30
N CYS A 76 8.91 19.75 18.99
CA CYS A 76 7.88 20.12 18.00
C CYS A 76 7.31 18.86 17.33
N GLY A 77 5.98 18.77 17.30
CA GLY A 77 5.23 17.64 16.75
C GLY A 77 4.89 17.77 15.27
N PHE A 78 5.35 18.82 14.59
CA PHE A 78 4.98 19.16 13.21
C PHE A 78 5.15 18.00 12.22
N VAL A 79 6.34 17.39 12.16
CA VAL A 79 6.65 16.31 11.18
C VAL A 79 5.70 15.12 11.37
N TYR A 80 5.47 14.73 12.62
CA TYR A 80 4.57 13.63 12.96
C TYR A 80 3.10 13.98 12.70
N ALA A 81 2.66 15.19 13.04
CA ALA A 81 1.30 15.66 12.76
C ALA A 81 1.02 15.66 11.26
N GLU A 82 1.97 16.11 10.43
CA GLU A 82 1.85 16.06 8.97
C GLU A 82 1.90 14.63 8.40
N GLU A 83 2.66 13.72 9.00
CA GLU A 83 2.65 12.30 8.61
C GLU A 83 1.30 11.65 8.91
N LEU A 84 0.76 11.81 10.13
CA LEU A 84 -0.58 11.34 10.49
C LEU A 84 -1.65 11.93 9.58
N ARG A 85 -1.52 13.21 9.24
CA ARG A 85 -2.45 13.89 8.34
C ARG A 85 -2.38 13.31 6.93
N ARG A 86 -1.19 13.01 6.41
CA ARG A 86 -1.02 12.31 5.12
C ARG A 86 -1.52 10.87 5.13
N GLN A 87 -1.44 10.17 6.26
CA GLN A 87 -2.06 8.86 6.41
C GLN A 87 -3.59 8.95 6.39
N LYS A 88 -4.16 9.96 7.05
CA LYS A 88 -5.61 10.21 7.09
C LYS A 88 -6.17 10.77 5.78
N TYR A 89 -5.36 11.53 5.04
CA TYR A 89 -5.72 12.16 3.76
C TYR A 89 -4.64 11.82 2.71
N PRO A 90 -4.66 10.63 2.10
CA PRO A 90 -3.64 10.18 1.12
C PRO A 90 -3.55 11.06 -0.13
N GLN A 91 -4.62 11.81 -0.42
CA GLN A 91 -4.69 12.78 -1.50
C GLN A 91 -3.86 14.05 -1.22
N LEU A 92 -3.28 14.24 -0.02
CA LEU A 92 -2.45 15.41 0.25
C LEU A 92 -1.20 15.44 -0.61
N PRO A 93 -0.74 16.64 -1.02
CA PRO A 93 0.52 16.74 -1.74
C PRO A 93 1.66 16.17 -0.90
N THR A 94 2.52 15.37 -1.54
CA THR A 94 3.77 14.96 -0.91
C THR A 94 4.63 16.18 -0.59
N PRO A 95 5.56 16.11 0.37
CA PRO A 95 6.52 17.19 0.62
C PRO A 95 7.14 17.74 -0.67
N GLN A 96 7.58 16.87 -1.58
CA GLN A 96 8.19 17.29 -2.84
C GLN A 96 7.21 17.99 -3.79
N GLN A 97 5.93 17.60 -3.81
CA GLN A 97 4.91 18.27 -4.61
C GLN A 97 4.64 19.69 -4.09
N PHE A 98 4.54 19.83 -2.76
CA PHE A 98 4.37 21.13 -2.13
C PHE A 98 5.59 22.05 -2.36
N GLU A 99 6.81 21.53 -2.28
CA GLU A 99 8.00 22.37 -2.50
C GLU A 99 8.15 22.79 -3.98
N ARG A 100 7.83 21.91 -4.93
CA ARG A 100 7.78 22.28 -6.37
C ARG A 100 6.77 23.39 -6.63
N TRP A 101 5.62 23.34 -5.97
CA TRP A 101 4.63 24.41 -6.02
C TRP A 101 5.18 25.72 -5.46
N MET A 102 5.73 25.68 -4.25
CA MET A 102 6.25 26.87 -3.59
C MET A 102 7.32 27.53 -4.44
N GLN A 103 8.27 26.78 -4.97
CA GLN A 103 9.29 27.27 -5.90
C GLN A 103 8.65 27.88 -7.16
N SER A 104 7.62 27.24 -7.74
CA SER A 104 6.95 27.77 -8.93
C SER A 104 6.24 29.10 -8.67
N GLU A 105 5.63 29.27 -7.50
CA GLU A 105 4.96 30.51 -7.11
C GLU A 105 5.95 31.60 -6.71
N GLN A 106 7.05 31.25 -6.04
CA GLN A 106 8.17 32.17 -5.80
C GLN A 106 8.75 32.70 -7.12
N LEU A 107 8.88 31.84 -8.15
CA LEU A 107 9.30 32.26 -9.49
C LEU A 107 8.27 33.18 -10.17
N ARG A 108 6.97 32.93 -10.00
CA ARG A 108 5.87 33.75 -10.55
C ARG A 108 5.75 35.10 -9.84
N SER A 109 6.10 35.17 -8.56
CA SER A 109 6.09 36.40 -7.77
C SER A 109 7.36 37.24 -7.94
N ARG A 110 8.41 36.74 -8.63
CA ARG A 110 9.62 37.52 -8.94
C ARG A 110 9.27 38.81 -9.70
N GLY A 111 9.59 39.94 -9.08
CA GLY A 111 9.35 41.28 -9.63
C GLY A 111 7.97 41.88 -9.31
N GLN A 112 7.16 41.22 -8.47
CA GLN A 112 6.00 41.85 -7.85
C GLN A 112 6.46 42.89 -6.81
N ALA A 113 5.60 43.89 -6.55
CA ALA A 113 5.90 44.90 -5.55
C ALA A 113 6.03 44.26 -4.16
N ALA A 114 6.96 44.77 -3.35
CA ALA A 114 7.13 44.33 -1.96
C ALA A 114 5.78 44.40 -1.22
N ARG A 115 5.48 43.35 -0.46
CA ARG A 115 4.28 43.30 0.39
C ARG A 115 4.31 44.46 1.37
N GLN A 116 3.14 45.04 1.67
CA GLN A 116 3.03 45.94 2.82
C GLN A 116 2.85 45.11 4.09
N VAL A 117 3.01 45.74 5.25
CA VAL A 117 2.70 45.12 6.53
C VAL A 117 1.25 44.62 6.50
N VAL A 118 1.07 43.32 6.77
CA VAL A 118 -0.24 42.68 6.88
C VAL A 118 -0.55 42.37 8.33
N THR A 119 -1.82 42.41 8.70
CA THR A 119 -2.26 42.08 10.06
C THR A 119 -3.11 40.81 10.01
N ILE A 120 -2.74 39.81 10.81
CA ILE A 120 -3.40 38.51 10.93
C ILE A 120 -4.25 38.51 12.20
N PRO A 121 -5.58 38.31 12.08
CA PRO A 121 -6.44 38.19 13.26
C PRO A 121 -6.26 36.87 13.97
N VAL A 122 -6.17 36.91 15.31
CA VAL A 122 -5.87 35.76 16.16
C VAL A 122 -7.00 35.54 17.17
N VAL A 123 -7.31 34.27 17.41
CA VAL A 123 -8.01 33.83 18.62
C VAL A 123 -7.11 32.86 19.38
N VAL A 124 -7.04 33.04 20.70
CA VAL A 124 -6.31 32.13 21.59
C VAL A 124 -7.31 31.30 22.40
N HIS A 125 -7.32 29.99 22.18
CA HIS A 125 -8.13 29.01 22.89
C HIS A 125 -7.34 28.46 24.08
N ILE A 126 -7.63 28.95 25.29
CA ILE A 126 -7.04 28.43 26.53
C ILE A 126 -7.85 27.22 27.00
N ILE A 127 -7.26 26.03 26.92
CA ILE A 127 -7.83 24.79 27.43
C ILE A 127 -7.36 24.59 28.87
N HIS A 128 -8.32 24.52 29.79
CA HIS A 128 -8.05 24.45 31.23
C HIS A 128 -8.96 23.41 31.92
N ASN A 129 -8.70 23.13 33.20
CA ASN A 129 -9.42 22.17 34.03
C ASN A 129 -10.23 22.87 35.15
N GLY A 130 -10.92 23.96 34.79
CA GLY A 130 -11.77 24.72 35.71
C GLY A 130 -11.05 25.63 36.72
N GLU A 131 -9.73 25.82 36.62
CA GLU A 131 -8.98 26.74 37.48
C GLU A 131 -9.39 28.21 37.25
N GLU A 132 -9.09 29.10 38.21
CA GLU A 132 -9.33 30.54 38.04
C GLU A 132 -8.36 31.16 37.04
N ILE A 133 -8.77 32.23 36.36
CA ILE A 133 -7.90 32.95 35.40
C ILE A 133 -6.63 33.44 36.11
N GLY A 134 -5.47 33.13 35.52
CA GLY A 134 -4.15 33.40 36.05
C GLY A 134 -3.60 32.31 36.97
N THR A 135 -4.31 31.19 37.13
CA THR A 135 -3.88 30.06 37.96
C THR A 135 -3.82 28.76 37.15
N GLY A 136 -2.83 27.91 37.47
CA GLY A 136 -2.64 26.65 36.75
C GLY A 136 -2.50 26.88 35.24
N ASN A 137 -3.26 26.13 34.45
CA ASN A 137 -3.25 26.22 32.99
C ASN A 137 -4.24 27.24 32.44
N ASN A 138 -5.09 27.85 33.29
CA ASN A 138 -6.00 28.91 32.87
C ASN A 138 -5.25 30.26 32.81
N LEU A 139 -4.40 30.44 31.81
CA LEU A 139 -3.43 31.53 31.72
C LEU A 139 -4.06 32.93 31.86
N SER A 140 -3.32 33.87 32.47
CA SER A 140 -3.79 35.26 32.61
C SER A 140 -3.86 35.97 31.25
N ASP A 141 -4.78 36.91 31.09
CA ASP A 141 -4.87 37.75 29.88
C ASP A 141 -3.52 38.44 29.58
N ALA A 142 -2.80 38.89 30.62
CA ALA A 142 -1.50 39.54 30.46
C ALA A 142 -0.43 38.62 29.85
N GLN A 143 -0.45 37.32 30.18
CA GLN A 143 0.46 36.34 29.60
C GLN A 143 0.10 36.01 28.15
N VAL A 144 -1.20 35.96 27.82
CA VAL A 144 -1.65 35.81 26.43
C VAL A 144 -1.25 37.02 25.60
N MET A 145 -1.46 38.24 26.13
CA MET A 145 -1.06 39.48 25.47
C MET A 145 0.45 39.56 25.25
N SER A 146 1.27 39.09 26.20
CA SER A 146 2.73 39.08 26.03
C SER A 146 3.17 38.13 24.91
N GLN A 147 2.45 37.03 24.66
CA GLN A 147 2.72 36.18 23.48
C GLN A 147 2.40 36.90 22.16
N ILE A 148 1.28 37.64 22.09
CA ILE A 148 0.93 38.40 20.89
C ILE A 148 1.94 39.53 20.66
N GLU A 149 2.45 40.16 21.72
CA GLU A 149 3.55 41.12 21.63
C GLU A 149 4.83 40.47 21.09
N VAL A 150 5.21 39.29 21.59
CA VAL A 150 6.36 38.52 21.08
C VAL A 150 6.21 38.19 19.60
N LEU A 151 5.05 37.67 19.16
CA LEU A 151 4.82 37.37 17.75
C LEU A 151 5.00 38.61 16.87
N ASN A 152 4.46 39.76 17.31
CA ASN A 152 4.67 41.02 16.60
C ASN A 152 6.14 41.46 16.60
N GLN A 153 6.86 41.29 17.72
CA GLN A 153 8.28 41.63 17.79
C GLN A 153 9.12 40.76 16.84
N ASP A 154 8.89 39.45 16.82
CA ASP A 154 9.70 38.51 16.05
C ASP A 154 9.40 38.61 14.55
N PHE A 155 8.11 38.63 14.16
CA PHE A 155 7.71 38.74 12.76
C PHE A 155 7.91 40.14 12.17
N ARG A 156 8.11 41.17 13.01
CA ARG A 156 8.49 42.53 12.57
C ARG A 156 9.97 42.86 12.75
N ARG A 157 10.78 41.91 13.23
CA ARG A 157 12.18 42.13 13.60
C ARG A 157 12.38 43.32 14.55
N MET A 158 11.41 43.52 15.44
CA MET A 158 11.43 44.52 16.52
C MET A 158 11.86 43.93 17.87
N ASN A 159 12.18 42.63 17.89
CA ASN A 159 12.73 41.91 19.04
C ASN A 159 14.09 42.50 19.46
N ALA A 160 14.26 42.76 20.76
CA ALA A 160 15.46 43.46 21.27
C ALA A 160 16.74 42.63 21.09
N ASP A 161 16.63 41.30 21.11
CA ASP A 161 17.69 40.33 20.88
C ASP A 161 18.06 40.17 19.39
N ALA A 162 17.40 40.85 18.45
CA ALA A 162 17.88 40.97 17.06
C ALA A 162 19.29 41.60 16.99
N ALA A 163 19.69 42.34 18.02
CA ALA A 163 21.05 42.84 18.18
C ALA A 163 22.10 41.73 18.40
N ASN A 164 21.66 40.51 18.75
CA ASN A 164 22.51 39.34 18.93
C ASN A 164 22.67 38.51 17.65
N THR A 165 21.99 38.87 16.55
CA THR A 165 22.19 38.20 15.25
C THR A 165 23.66 38.33 14.82
N PRO A 166 24.37 37.21 14.56
CA PRO A 166 25.76 37.24 14.10
C PRO A 166 25.95 38.08 12.83
N SER A 167 27.13 38.69 12.69
CA SER A 167 27.43 39.57 11.54
C SER A 167 27.27 38.89 10.19
N ASP A 168 27.50 37.58 10.15
CA ASP A 168 27.44 36.78 8.92
C ASP A 168 25.99 36.60 8.44
N PHE A 169 25.01 36.62 9.35
CA PHE A 169 23.58 36.48 9.04
C PHE A 169 22.81 37.80 8.99
N LEU A 170 23.41 38.92 9.40
CA LEU A 170 22.79 40.25 9.27
C LEU A 170 22.30 40.60 7.85
N PRO A 171 23.01 40.23 6.75
CA PRO A 171 22.56 40.54 5.39
C PRO A 171 21.27 39.83 4.98
N VAL A 172 20.95 38.68 5.59
CA VAL A 172 19.79 37.84 5.24
C VAL A 172 18.66 37.96 6.25
N ALA A 173 18.86 38.64 7.38
CA ALA A 173 17.83 38.75 8.41
C ALA A 173 16.67 39.67 8.01
N ALA A 174 15.42 39.23 8.22
CA ALA A 174 14.24 39.86 7.64
C ALA A 174 13.24 40.45 8.66
N ASP A 175 12.68 41.62 8.33
CA ASP A 175 11.32 42.01 8.76
C ASP A 175 10.34 41.25 7.88
N SER A 176 9.62 40.29 8.48
CA SER A 176 8.65 39.45 7.76
C SER A 176 7.38 40.21 7.39
N GLU A 177 7.19 41.43 7.91
CA GLU A 177 6.06 42.33 7.64
C GLU A 177 4.69 41.73 8.00
N ILE A 178 4.64 40.85 9.00
CA ILE A 178 3.41 40.27 9.55
C ILE A 178 3.20 40.82 10.96
N GLU A 179 2.00 41.33 11.22
CA GLU A 179 1.52 41.71 12.54
C GLU A 179 0.36 40.80 12.96
N PHE A 180 0.14 40.67 14.25
CA PHE A 180 -0.93 39.87 14.84
C PHE A 180 -1.80 40.75 15.73
N CYS A 181 -3.11 40.61 15.60
CA CYS A 181 -4.09 41.30 16.45
C CYS A 181 -5.06 40.29 17.03
N LEU A 182 -5.38 40.40 18.32
CA LEU A 182 -6.48 39.63 18.90
C LEU A 182 -7.80 40.08 18.30
N ALA A 183 -8.64 39.13 17.94
CA ALA A 183 -10.00 39.40 17.47
C ALA A 183 -10.79 40.18 18.53
N THR A 184 -11.60 41.13 18.07
CA THR A 184 -12.48 41.93 18.94
C THR A 184 -13.96 41.55 18.79
N VAL A 185 -14.28 40.65 17.84
CA VAL A 185 -15.59 40.01 17.67
C VAL A 185 -15.44 38.50 17.50
N ASP A 186 -16.32 37.75 18.17
CA ASP A 186 -16.41 36.30 18.07
C ASP A 186 -17.17 35.87 16.79
N PRO A 187 -17.22 34.56 16.46
CA PRO A 187 -17.89 34.07 15.26
C PRO A 187 -19.40 34.36 15.21
N PHE A 188 -20.02 34.65 16.35
CA PHE A 188 -21.44 35.02 16.46
C PHE A 188 -21.64 36.55 16.44
N GLY A 189 -20.59 37.31 16.17
CA GLY A 189 -20.60 38.77 16.13
C GLY A 189 -20.63 39.47 17.50
N ASN A 190 -20.46 38.73 18.61
CA ASN A 190 -20.40 39.34 19.94
C ASN A 190 -19.01 39.93 20.22
N PRO A 191 -18.90 41.01 21.01
CA PRO A 191 -17.61 41.52 21.45
C PRO A 191 -16.82 40.47 22.23
N THR A 192 -15.55 40.32 21.89
CA THR A 192 -14.58 39.45 22.59
C THR A 192 -13.26 40.19 22.80
N ASN A 193 -12.42 39.69 23.70
CA ASN A 193 -11.03 40.10 23.84
C ASN A 193 -10.07 39.20 23.02
N GLY A 194 -10.60 38.26 22.24
CA GLY A 194 -9.84 37.32 21.42
C GLY A 194 -9.27 36.13 22.21
N ILE A 195 -9.65 35.99 23.48
CA ILE A 195 -9.25 34.89 24.35
C ILE A 195 -10.48 34.03 24.63
N ASN A 196 -10.54 32.86 23.99
CA ASN A 196 -11.58 31.87 24.22
C ASN A 196 -11.12 30.89 25.31
N ARG A 197 -11.92 30.68 26.36
CA ARG A 197 -11.55 29.82 27.50
C ARG A 197 -12.46 28.60 27.56
N ILE A 198 -11.87 27.43 27.41
CA ILE A 198 -12.58 26.15 27.30
C ILE A 198 -12.18 25.27 28.48
N ASN A 199 -13.17 24.84 29.26
CA ASN A 199 -12.95 23.85 30.30
C ASN A 199 -12.96 22.45 29.66
N GLY A 200 -11.78 21.91 29.40
CA GLY A 200 -11.63 20.58 28.80
C GLY A 200 -11.66 19.44 29.83
N GLY A 201 -11.60 19.74 31.13
CA GLY A 201 -11.80 18.76 32.20
C GLY A 201 -10.67 17.75 32.41
N GLN A 202 -9.50 17.97 31.79
CA GLN A 202 -8.33 17.10 31.88
C GLN A 202 -7.07 17.86 32.32
N ASP A 203 -6.16 17.15 32.98
CA ASP A 203 -4.90 17.71 33.49
C ASP A 203 -3.81 17.83 32.40
N PHE A 204 -3.85 16.98 31.37
CA PHE A 204 -2.92 16.98 30.24
C PHE A 204 -3.62 16.56 28.96
N TYR A 205 -3.12 17.03 27.81
CA TYR A 205 -3.65 16.71 26.48
C TYR A 205 -2.54 16.16 25.58
N SER A 206 -2.94 15.25 24.70
CA SER A 206 -2.12 14.66 23.64
C SER A 206 -2.54 15.20 22.27
N MET A 207 -1.74 14.96 21.23
CA MET A 207 -2.14 15.27 19.85
C MET A 207 -3.44 14.56 19.45
N SER A 208 -3.66 13.32 19.88
CA SER A 208 -4.91 12.59 19.59
C SER A 208 -6.15 13.24 20.19
N ASP A 209 -6.04 13.90 21.35
CA ASP A 209 -7.17 14.62 21.96
C ASP A 209 -7.57 15.84 21.11
N PHE A 210 -6.57 16.54 20.58
CA PHE A 210 -6.78 17.68 19.68
C PHE A 210 -7.38 17.26 18.34
N GLU A 211 -6.79 16.25 17.70
CA GLU A 211 -7.21 15.79 16.37
C GLU A 211 -8.49 14.91 16.41
N GLY A 212 -8.85 14.37 17.58
CA GLY A 212 -10.01 13.51 17.81
C GLY A 212 -11.33 14.23 18.14
N GLY A 213 -11.36 15.57 18.15
CA GLY A 213 -12.60 16.34 18.32
C GLY A 213 -12.46 17.70 18.99
N LEU A 214 -11.38 17.94 19.76
CA LEU A 214 -11.26 19.18 20.54
C LEU A 214 -11.08 20.40 19.63
N LYS A 215 -10.26 20.30 18.57
CA LYS A 215 -10.15 21.40 17.59
C LYS A 215 -11.48 21.61 16.86
N GLN A 216 -12.08 20.54 16.34
CA GLN A 216 -13.32 20.60 15.57
C GLN A 216 -14.48 21.24 16.35
N SER A 217 -14.55 21.00 17.65
CA SER A 217 -15.62 21.54 18.52
C SER A 217 -15.36 22.96 19.04
N THR A 218 -14.14 23.49 18.90
CA THR A 218 -13.75 24.76 19.52
C THR A 218 -13.19 25.81 18.54
N ILE A 219 -12.88 25.38 17.31
CA ILE A 219 -12.30 26.21 16.26
C ILE A 219 -13.19 27.40 15.91
N TRP A 220 -12.58 28.56 15.68
CA TRP A 220 -13.22 29.68 15.01
C TRP A 220 -12.84 29.67 13.53
N HIS A 221 -13.77 30.09 12.67
CA HIS A 221 -13.66 29.85 11.23
C HIS A 221 -12.29 30.29 10.65
N PRO A 222 -11.48 29.36 10.08
CA PRO A 222 -10.06 29.60 9.83
C PRO A 222 -9.77 30.55 8.66
N PHE A 223 -10.80 31.00 7.93
CA PHE A 223 -10.67 32.09 6.95
C PHE A 223 -10.64 33.47 7.61
N TYR A 224 -11.17 33.58 8.83
CA TYR A 224 -11.29 34.85 9.54
C TYR A 224 -10.37 34.94 10.76
N TYR A 225 -9.98 33.79 11.33
CA TYR A 225 -9.21 33.70 12.55
C TYR A 225 -8.04 32.74 12.39
N PHE A 226 -6.84 33.17 12.80
CA PHE A 226 -5.73 32.28 13.10
C PHE A 226 -5.96 31.70 14.50
N ASN A 227 -6.29 30.41 14.56
CA ASN A 227 -6.56 29.69 15.81
C ASN A 227 -5.26 29.23 16.48
N ILE A 228 -5.11 29.61 17.74
CA ILE A 228 -3.98 29.20 18.60
C ILE A 228 -4.56 28.49 19.81
N TRP A 229 -4.39 27.18 19.93
CA TRP A 229 -4.77 26.43 21.12
C TRP A 229 -3.62 26.36 22.12
N VAL A 230 -3.94 26.52 23.40
CA VAL A 230 -2.97 26.48 24.50
C VAL A 230 -3.47 25.52 25.56
N ALA A 231 -2.66 24.50 25.87
CA ALA A 231 -3.02 23.46 26.82
C ALA A 231 -1.77 22.87 27.51
N PRO A 232 -1.91 22.21 28.67
CA PRO A 232 -0.83 21.40 29.23
C PRO A 232 -0.59 20.17 28.36
N LEU A 233 0.47 20.18 27.54
CA LEU A 233 0.80 19.05 26.67
C LEU A 233 1.68 18.03 27.41
N ASN A 234 1.51 16.74 27.10
CA ASN A 234 2.31 15.65 27.65
C ASN A 234 3.51 15.28 26.76
N GLY A 235 4.34 14.33 27.20
CA GLY A 235 5.40 13.73 26.36
C GLY A 235 6.62 14.60 26.05
N GLY A 236 6.69 15.83 26.60
CA GLY A 236 7.76 16.78 26.27
C GLY A 236 7.46 17.68 25.06
N LEU A 237 6.24 17.60 24.52
CA LEU A 237 5.78 18.43 23.41
C LEU A 237 5.61 19.89 23.82
N LEU A 238 6.28 20.79 23.10
CA LEU A 238 6.14 22.25 23.25
C LEU A 238 5.05 22.79 22.32
N GLY A 239 4.90 22.23 21.12
CA GLY A 239 3.88 22.65 20.18
C GLY A 239 3.84 21.81 18.91
N TYR A 240 2.82 22.08 18.09
CA TYR A 240 2.77 21.62 16.70
C TYR A 240 1.83 22.51 15.87
N ALA A 241 2.00 22.49 14.56
CA ALA A 241 1.22 23.26 13.62
C ALA A 241 0.56 22.38 12.55
N GLN A 242 -0.56 22.86 11.99
CA GLN A 242 -1.06 22.37 10.71
C GLN A 242 -0.46 23.18 9.56
N PHE A 243 0.20 22.49 8.62
CA PHE A 243 0.85 23.12 7.46
C PHE A 243 -0.18 23.70 6.49
N PRO A 244 0.13 24.78 5.73
CA PRO A 244 -0.82 25.41 4.83
C PRO A 244 -1.27 24.49 3.69
N ASP A 245 -2.50 24.72 3.24
CA ASP A 245 -3.06 24.04 2.06
C ASP A 245 -2.49 24.64 0.77
N ALA A 246 -2.44 23.83 -0.29
CA ALA A 246 -2.05 24.29 -1.62
C ALA A 246 -3.10 25.25 -2.21
N SER A 247 -2.67 26.05 -3.17
CA SER A 247 -3.43 27.16 -3.77
C SER A 247 -4.67 26.82 -4.60
N GLY A 248 -4.97 25.53 -4.81
CA GLY A 248 -6.00 25.10 -5.76
C GLY A 248 -5.64 25.36 -7.24
N LEU A 249 -4.38 25.65 -7.55
CA LEU A 249 -3.86 25.78 -8.92
C LEU A 249 -3.64 24.41 -9.58
N ASP A 250 -3.81 24.34 -10.91
CA ASP A 250 -3.71 23.11 -11.72
C ASP A 250 -2.49 22.24 -11.36
N GLY A 251 -2.73 20.96 -11.06
CA GLY A 251 -1.68 19.97 -10.78
C GLY A 251 -1.43 19.67 -9.31
N MET A 252 -2.21 20.25 -8.39
CA MET A 252 -2.25 19.85 -6.97
C MET A 252 -3.67 19.75 -6.40
N PRO A 253 -3.88 18.83 -5.44
CA PRO A 253 -5.12 18.73 -4.67
C PRO A 253 -5.50 20.05 -3.98
N VAL A 254 -6.77 20.42 -4.06
CA VAL A 254 -7.33 21.66 -3.50
C VAL A 254 -7.50 21.59 -1.98
N SER A 255 -7.66 20.37 -1.45
CA SER A 255 -7.87 20.11 -0.03
C SER A 255 -6.54 19.72 0.60
N GLY A 256 -6.02 20.57 1.48
CA GLY A 256 -4.86 20.24 2.30
C GLY A 256 -5.25 19.55 3.60
N GLY A 257 -6.48 19.03 3.75
CA GLY A 257 -6.98 18.38 4.96
C GLY A 257 -8.12 19.18 5.59
N SER A 258 -8.70 18.68 6.69
CA SER A 258 -9.88 19.33 7.30
C SER A 258 -9.59 20.77 7.72
N ALA A 259 -10.49 21.68 7.34
CA ALA A 259 -10.47 23.05 7.85
C ALA A 259 -10.72 23.11 9.37
N ALA A 260 -11.37 22.09 9.93
CA ALA A 260 -11.78 22.04 11.33
C ALA A 260 -10.62 21.84 12.32
N THR A 261 -9.40 21.60 11.83
CA THR A 261 -8.19 21.39 12.66
C THR A 261 -7.11 22.46 12.44
N ASP A 262 -7.39 23.46 11.61
CA ASP A 262 -6.41 24.44 11.13
C ASP A 262 -5.98 25.46 12.20
N GLY A 263 -4.67 25.53 12.44
CA GLY A 263 -4.05 26.44 13.41
C GLY A 263 -2.80 25.83 14.05
N ILE A 264 -2.41 26.36 15.20
CA ILE A 264 -1.27 25.87 16.00
C ILE A 264 -1.72 25.47 17.41
N VAL A 265 -1.01 24.51 18.00
CA VAL A 265 -1.16 24.13 19.41
C VAL A 265 0.15 24.38 20.13
N VAL A 266 0.09 25.00 21.30
CA VAL A 266 1.27 25.36 22.10
C VAL A 266 1.07 24.93 23.55
N ASN A 267 2.14 24.47 24.18
CA ASN A 267 2.14 24.09 25.58
C ASN A 267 1.96 25.33 26.47
N ALA A 268 1.07 25.25 27.45
CA ALA A 268 0.80 26.33 28.40
C ALA A 268 2.04 26.77 29.20
N LEU A 269 3.06 25.91 29.33
CA LEU A 269 4.33 26.21 30.00
C LEU A 269 5.36 26.93 29.12
N SER A 270 5.11 27.08 27.82
CA SER A 270 5.97 27.79 26.87
C SER A 270 5.24 28.91 26.10
N PHE A 271 4.03 29.27 26.54
CA PHE A 271 3.20 30.30 25.89
C PHE A 271 3.30 31.65 26.62
N GLY A 272 3.81 32.65 25.91
CA GLY A 272 3.98 34.02 26.37
C GLY A 272 5.27 34.25 27.15
N VAL A 273 5.30 35.35 27.90
CA VAL A 273 6.43 35.74 28.76
C VAL A 273 5.93 35.95 30.19
N GLY A 274 6.60 35.30 31.14
CA GLY A 274 6.27 35.37 32.56
C GLY A 274 5.08 34.49 32.93
N GLY A 275 4.46 34.74 34.08
CA GLY A 275 3.36 33.90 34.55
C GLY A 275 3.80 32.46 34.80
N SER A 276 3.19 31.50 34.09
CA SER A 276 3.49 30.06 34.23
C SER A 276 4.72 29.59 33.45
N THR A 277 5.26 30.40 32.53
CA THR A 277 6.33 29.95 31.62
C THR A 277 7.62 29.57 32.34
N GLN A 278 8.34 28.55 31.84
CA GLN A 278 9.57 28.06 32.48
C GLN A 278 10.77 28.08 31.53
N PRO A 279 11.96 28.55 31.98
CA PRO A 279 13.18 28.36 31.21
C PRO A 279 13.45 26.88 30.91
N PRO A 280 14.00 26.55 29.73
CA PRO A 280 14.53 27.49 28.74
C PRO A 280 13.49 28.13 27.81
N TYR A 281 12.27 27.59 27.69
CA TYR A 281 11.24 28.04 26.75
C TYR A 281 10.25 29.04 27.39
N HIS A 282 10.69 30.28 27.60
CA HIS A 282 9.98 31.27 28.42
C HIS A 282 9.91 32.69 27.84
N LEU A 283 10.34 32.87 26.60
CA LEU A 283 10.28 34.12 25.87
C LEU A 283 9.28 34.05 24.69
N GLY A 284 8.46 33.00 24.65
CA GLY A 284 7.37 32.83 23.69
C GLY A 284 7.82 32.40 22.29
N ARG A 285 9.05 31.87 22.12
CA ARG A 285 9.56 31.48 20.80
C ARG A 285 8.94 30.20 20.27
N THR A 286 8.40 29.34 21.14
CA THR A 286 7.61 28.18 20.69
C THR A 286 6.46 28.60 19.78
N ALA A 287 5.66 29.62 20.16
CA ALA A 287 4.58 30.06 19.29
C ALA A 287 5.08 30.73 18.00
N THR A 288 6.22 31.42 18.04
CA THR A 288 6.89 31.98 16.85
C THR A 288 7.29 30.87 15.87
N HIS A 289 7.87 29.77 16.38
CA HIS A 289 8.25 28.58 15.63
C HIS A 289 7.04 27.90 14.98
N GLU A 290 6.00 27.59 15.76
CA GLU A 290 4.79 26.95 15.22
C GLU A 290 4.05 27.83 14.21
N ALA A 291 4.03 29.15 14.41
CA ALA A 291 3.49 30.08 13.43
C ALA A 291 4.31 30.07 12.12
N GLY A 292 5.62 29.86 12.20
CA GLY A 292 6.48 29.63 11.03
C GLY A 292 6.01 28.46 10.17
N HIS A 293 5.73 27.31 10.81
CA HIS A 293 5.15 26.14 10.13
C HIS A 293 3.75 26.44 9.55
N PHE A 294 2.89 27.12 10.29
CA PHE A 294 1.55 27.52 9.84
C PHE A 294 1.59 28.38 8.56
N PHE A 295 2.67 29.15 8.37
CA PHE A 295 2.92 29.97 7.17
C PHE A 295 3.90 29.32 6.16
N GLY A 296 4.20 28.03 6.29
CA GLY A 296 4.85 27.23 5.25
C GLY A 296 6.37 27.06 5.38
N LEU A 297 6.95 27.31 6.56
CA LEU A 297 8.36 27.00 6.82
C LEU A 297 8.55 25.58 7.33
N ARG A 298 9.68 24.99 6.98
CA ARG A 298 10.17 23.74 7.57
C ARG A 298 11.19 24.05 8.66
N HIS A 299 11.57 23.03 9.41
CA HIS A 299 12.73 23.16 10.26
C HIS A 299 13.99 23.36 9.41
N ILE A 300 14.92 24.19 9.89
CA ILE A 300 16.11 24.60 9.14
C ILE A 300 17.07 23.43 8.84
N GLY A 301 17.06 22.38 9.66
CA GLY A 301 17.73 21.10 9.35
C GLY A 301 17.01 20.16 8.37
N GLY A 302 16.07 20.66 7.56
CA GLY A 302 15.43 19.93 6.47
C GLY A 302 14.59 18.71 6.88
N ASP A 303 14.27 18.56 8.17
CA ASP A 303 13.65 17.36 8.76
C ASP A 303 14.47 16.07 8.55
N GLY A 304 15.80 16.18 8.37
CA GLY A 304 16.66 15.06 8.00
C GLY A 304 18.15 15.29 8.24
N SER A 305 18.99 14.70 7.37
CA SER A 305 20.45 14.90 7.38
C SER A 305 20.87 15.97 6.37
N CYS A 306 22.18 16.22 6.20
CA CYS A 306 22.74 17.11 5.16
C CYS A 306 22.28 16.84 3.72
N ALA A 307 21.54 15.75 3.46
CA ALA A 307 20.96 15.44 2.15
C ALA A 307 19.54 16.01 1.95
N VAL A 308 18.98 16.66 2.96
CA VAL A 308 17.61 17.18 2.99
C VAL A 308 17.68 18.65 3.39
N ASP A 309 16.94 19.49 2.68
CA ASP A 309 16.99 20.95 2.80
C ASP A 309 15.65 21.49 3.33
N ASP A 310 15.67 22.68 3.96
CA ASP A 310 14.47 23.41 4.37
C ASP A 310 13.84 24.20 3.21
N PHE A 311 14.49 24.14 2.04
CA PHE A 311 14.11 24.78 0.78
C PHE A 311 14.15 26.31 0.86
N VAL A 312 15.11 26.83 1.62
CA VAL A 312 15.41 28.25 1.74
C VAL A 312 16.91 28.49 1.48
N ASP A 313 17.24 29.04 0.31
CA ASP A 313 18.65 29.23 -0.12
C ASP A 313 19.52 30.09 0.83
N ASP A 314 18.92 30.90 1.71
CA ASP A 314 19.65 31.83 2.60
C ASP A 314 19.73 31.35 4.06
N THR A 315 19.33 30.11 4.32
CA THR A 315 19.63 29.37 5.54
C THR A 315 20.71 28.33 5.23
N PRO A 316 21.86 28.33 5.95
CA PRO A 316 22.90 27.32 5.78
C PRO A 316 22.34 25.90 5.97
N VAL A 317 22.79 24.96 5.15
CA VAL A 317 22.42 23.55 5.27
C VAL A 317 22.95 23.03 6.60
N GLN A 318 22.11 22.32 7.35
CA GLN A 318 22.50 21.79 8.67
C GLN A 318 22.00 20.35 8.88
N ASN A 319 22.70 19.60 9.73
CA ASN A 319 22.41 18.18 9.97
C ASN A 319 21.43 18.01 11.14
N GLY A 320 20.14 18.19 10.88
CA GLY A 320 19.12 18.15 11.93
C GLY A 320 19.06 19.44 12.76
N GLN A 321 18.53 19.36 13.97
CA GLN A 321 18.29 20.54 14.82
C GLN A 321 19.39 20.70 15.87
N ASN A 322 19.79 21.95 16.09
CA ASN A 322 20.72 22.34 17.13
C ASN A 322 20.05 22.36 18.50
N LEU A 323 20.68 21.72 19.48
CA LEU A 323 20.25 21.76 20.87
C LEU A 323 21.28 22.55 21.70
N THR A 324 21.07 23.85 21.81
CA THR A 324 21.96 24.72 22.58
C THR A 324 21.61 24.71 24.07
N SER A 325 22.59 25.04 24.91
CA SER A 325 22.35 25.46 26.30
C SER A 325 23.01 26.82 26.55
N PHE A 326 22.39 27.67 27.36
CA PHE A 326 22.89 29.01 27.63
C PHE A 326 24.25 29.00 28.37
N PRO A 327 25.23 29.87 28.00
CA PRO A 327 25.15 30.94 26.99
C PRO A 327 25.38 30.47 25.55
N CYS A 328 24.57 30.99 24.62
CA CYS A 328 24.67 30.74 23.18
C CYS A 328 25.99 31.34 22.64
N THR A 329 26.89 30.51 22.10
CA THR A 329 28.22 30.93 21.65
C THR A 329 28.32 30.82 20.13
N TYR A 330 28.82 31.86 19.45
CA TYR A 330 29.01 31.92 18.00
C TYR A 330 30.51 32.04 17.63
N PRO A 331 30.99 31.39 16.54
CA PRO A 331 30.26 30.47 15.67
C PRO A 331 29.88 29.18 16.41
N GLY A 332 28.73 28.61 16.04
CA GLY A 332 28.25 27.32 16.53
C GLY A 332 28.88 26.17 15.77
N ASP A 333 28.21 25.02 15.80
CA ASP A 333 28.55 23.89 14.96
C ASP A 333 28.34 24.23 13.47
N ASN A 334 28.99 23.47 12.61
CA ASN A 334 28.85 23.57 11.16
C ASN A 334 28.78 22.13 10.63
N ASP A 335 27.60 21.52 10.76
CA ASP A 335 27.47 20.07 10.68
C ASP A 335 27.44 19.55 9.24
N CYS A 336 27.19 20.44 8.27
CA CYS A 336 27.20 20.16 6.84
C CYS A 336 28.20 21.08 6.12
N ASP A 337 29.48 20.70 6.07
CA ASP A 337 30.52 21.49 5.37
C ASP A 337 30.37 21.36 3.84
N GLU A 338 29.87 22.43 3.19
CA GLU A 338 29.72 22.53 1.74
C GLU A 338 30.97 23.12 1.03
N GLY A 339 32.05 23.38 1.76
CA GLY A 339 33.33 23.84 1.24
C GLY A 339 33.55 25.36 1.32
N PRO A 340 34.44 25.93 0.48
CA PRO A 340 34.89 27.32 0.66
C PRO A 340 33.76 28.36 0.52
N GLY A 341 33.44 29.03 1.63
CA GLY A 341 32.39 30.05 1.69
C GLY A 341 31.15 29.63 2.47
N ASP A 342 31.12 28.38 2.95
CA ASP A 342 30.11 27.85 3.85
C ASP A 342 30.08 28.61 5.20
N LEU A 343 28.88 28.79 5.73
CA LEU A 343 28.61 29.49 6.99
C LEU A 343 28.21 28.47 8.05
N PRO A 344 28.54 28.70 9.34
CA PRO A 344 28.09 27.82 10.42
C PRO A 344 26.56 27.66 10.45
N ASP A 345 26.06 26.62 11.11
CA ASP A 345 24.63 26.42 11.33
C ASP A 345 23.98 27.69 11.91
N MET A 346 22.84 28.09 11.34
CA MET A 346 22.11 29.27 11.78
C MET A 346 21.19 28.94 12.97
N PHE A 347 21.77 28.45 14.06
CA PHE A 347 21.04 28.00 15.25
C PHE A 347 20.23 29.10 15.97
N GLN A 348 20.39 30.37 15.57
CA GLN A 348 19.57 31.50 16.05
C GLN A 348 18.27 31.66 15.25
N ASN A 349 18.05 30.87 14.20
CA ASN A 349 16.82 30.90 13.42
C ASN A 349 15.65 30.39 14.27
N TYR A 350 14.48 31.02 14.15
CA TYR A 350 13.29 30.57 14.90
C TYR A 350 12.83 29.16 14.53
N MET A 351 13.23 28.62 13.37
CA MET A 351 12.88 27.28 12.90
C MET A 351 13.87 26.17 13.34
N ASP A 352 14.82 26.48 14.22
CA ASP A 352 15.68 25.48 14.89
C ASP A 352 15.07 25.05 16.25
N TYR A 353 15.71 24.16 17.03
CA TYR A 353 15.28 23.68 18.37
C TYR A 353 16.09 24.25 19.54
N THR A 354 16.75 25.38 19.32
CA THR A 354 17.52 26.06 20.36
C THR A 354 16.66 26.64 21.48
N ASP A 355 17.30 27.02 22.59
CA ASP A 355 16.61 27.69 23.69
C ASP A 355 16.06 29.05 23.20
N ASP A 356 14.93 29.51 23.73
CA ASP A 356 14.31 30.80 23.37
C ASP A 356 15.31 31.98 23.42
N THR A 357 16.29 31.94 24.32
CA THR A 357 17.32 32.97 24.46
C THR A 357 18.33 33.03 23.32
N CYS A 358 18.41 31.99 22.50
CA CYS A 358 19.33 31.87 21.38
C CYS A 358 18.68 32.27 20.04
N MET A 359 17.35 32.15 19.92
CA MET A 359 16.61 32.47 18.70
C MET A 359 16.33 33.96 18.54
N ASN A 360 16.60 34.54 17.37
CA ASN A 360 16.38 35.98 17.13
C ASN A 360 16.14 36.42 15.67
N LEU A 361 16.01 35.51 14.70
CA LEU A 361 15.71 35.90 13.31
C LEU A 361 14.89 34.88 12.50
N PHE A 362 14.13 35.42 11.54
CA PHE A 362 13.80 34.78 10.27
C PHE A 362 14.68 35.38 9.16
N THR A 363 14.82 34.68 8.03
CA THR A 363 15.58 35.15 6.86
C THR A 363 14.70 35.76 5.75
N LEU A 364 15.32 36.39 4.75
CA LEU A 364 14.64 36.97 3.60
C LEU A 364 14.02 35.87 2.71
N GLY A 365 14.67 34.71 2.60
CA GLY A 365 14.13 33.54 1.93
C GLY A 365 12.92 32.94 2.64
N GLN A 366 12.96 32.84 3.98
CA GLN A 366 11.80 32.45 4.79
C GLN A 366 10.63 33.44 4.62
N LYS A 367 10.90 34.75 4.60
CA LYS A 367 9.89 35.78 4.27
C LYS A 367 9.26 35.55 2.90
N ALA A 368 10.05 35.21 1.88
CA ALA A 368 9.52 34.96 0.54
C ALA A 368 8.55 33.77 0.51
N ARG A 369 8.74 32.75 1.37
CA ARG A 369 7.78 31.65 1.55
C ARG A 369 6.49 32.13 2.20
N PHE A 370 6.59 32.96 3.25
CA PHE A 370 5.41 33.58 3.88
C PHE A 370 4.57 34.37 2.86
N ASP A 371 5.22 35.16 2.00
CA ASP A 371 4.55 35.94 0.96
C ASP A 371 3.76 35.05 -0.02
N VAL A 372 4.35 33.93 -0.43
CA VAL A 372 3.68 32.96 -1.32
C VAL A 372 2.48 32.33 -0.63
N VAL A 373 2.63 31.89 0.62
CA VAL A 373 1.54 31.25 1.36
C VAL A 373 0.38 32.23 1.60
N LEU A 374 0.67 33.46 2.03
CA LEU A 374 -0.35 34.48 2.26
C LEU A 374 -1.02 34.97 0.97
N ALA A 375 -0.34 34.89 -0.18
CA ALA A 375 -0.95 35.26 -1.46
C ALA A 375 -1.84 34.14 -2.05
N ASN A 376 -1.55 32.87 -1.73
CA ASN A 376 -2.06 31.74 -2.51
C ASN A 376 -2.76 30.65 -1.71
N SER A 377 -2.42 30.40 -0.44
CA SER A 377 -3.07 29.34 0.34
C SER A 377 -4.49 29.76 0.73
N PRO A 378 -5.54 28.94 0.45
CA PRO A 378 -6.94 29.35 0.60
C PRO A 378 -7.27 29.95 1.98
N ARG A 379 -6.86 29.30 3.06
CA ARG A 379 -7.15 29.79 4.42
C ARG A 379 -6.29 30.98 4.82
N ARG A 380 -5.02 31.03 4.39
CA ARG A 380 -4.07 32.08 4.77
C ARG A 380 -4.31 33.39 4.04
N LYS A 381 -4.71 33.30 2.77
CA LYS A 381 -5.06 34.44 1.95
C LYS A 381 -6.29 35.18 2.48
N GLU A 382 -7.29 34.44 2.96
CA GLU A 382 -8.51 35.06 3.47
C GLU A 382 -8.31 35.78 4.81
N LEU A 383 -7.32 35.38 5.63
CA LEU A 383 -6.96 36.10 6.85
C LEU A 383 -6.59 37.57 6.58
N LEU A 384 -6.04 37.88 5.40
CA LEU A 384 -5.68 39.23 4.98
C LEU A 384 -6.90 40.15 4.78
N ASN A 385 -8.07 39.57 4.51
CA ASN A 385 -9.32 40.29 4.28
C ASN A 385 -10.18 40.38 5.55
N SER A 386 -9.80 39.68 6.62
CA SER A 386 -10.60 39.60 7.84
C SER A 386 -10.56 40.92 8.62
N GLN A 387 -11.74 41.39 9.04
CA GLN A 387 -11.92 42.66 9.75
C GLN A 387 -12.26 42.47 11.24
N VAL A 388 -12.12 41.24 11.75
CA VAL A 388 -12.55 40.87 13.11
C VAL A 388 -11.73 41.54 14.22
N CYS A 389 -10.53 42.05 13.94
CA CYS A 389 -9.80 42.90 14.88
C CYS A 389 -10.36 44.33 14.97
N GLN A 390 -11.09 44.78 13.94
CA GLN A 390 -11.68 46.12 13.86
C GLN A 390 -13.10 46.17 14.42
N GLY A 391 -13.58 45.09 15.05
CA GLY A 391 -14.91 44.99 15.62
C GLY A 391 -16.01 44.75 14.58
N ILE A 392 -15.63 44.38 13.35
CA ILE A 392 -16.56 44.06 12.27
C ILE A 392 -16.72 42.54 12.25
N ALA A 393 -17.93 42.08 12.56
CA ALA A 393 -18.27 40.66 12.52
C ALA A 393 -18.03 40.10 11.12
N PRO A 394 -17.63 38.82 11.00
CA PRO A 394 -17.71 38.10 9.73
C PRO A 394 -19.14 38.20 9.16
N PRO A 395 -19.33 38.09 7.83
CA PRO A 395 -20.67 38.08 7.24
C PRO A 395 -21.57 37.03 7.92
N ASP A 396 -22.79 37.42 8.29
CA ASP A 396 -23.80 36.66 9.07
C ASP A 396 -24.29 35.34 8.45
N THR A 397 -23.64 34.86 7.38
CA THR A 397 -23.96 33.62 6.69
C THR A 397 -22.69 32.83 6.49
N PHE A 398 -22.18 32.15 7.52
CA PHE A 398 -21.33 30.99 7.29
C PHE A 398 -21.41 30.09 8.53
N GLU A 399 -22.36 29.15 8.49
CA GLU A 399 -22.13 27.82 9.05
C GLU A 399 -20.79 27.32 8.48
N ILE A 400 -20.06 26.48 9.24
CA ILE A 400 -18.99 25.65 8.66
C ILE A 400 -19.52 25.16 7.31
N PRO A 401 -18.80 25.27 6.18
CA PRO A 401 -19.35 24.89 4.88
C PRO A 401 -19.64 23.38 4.89
N VAL A 402 -20.81 23.03 5.42
CA VAL A 402 -21.41 21.72 5.29
C VAL A 402 -21.77 21.56 3.83
N PRO A 403 -21.79 20.33 3.30
CA PRO A 403 -22.21 20.08 1.93
C PRO A 403 -23.56 20.74 1.63
N GLU A 404 -23.77 21.24 0.40
CA GLU A 404 -25.04 21.87 0.00
C GLU A 404 -26.25 20.95 0.25
N ASN A 405 -26.01 19.65 0.25
CA ASN A 405 -26.95 18.59 0.55
C ASN A 405 -26.81 17.97 1.95
N ASP A 406 -26.33 18.71 2.94
CA ASP A 406 -26.26 18.23 4.32
C ASP A 406 -27.66 17.99 4.95
N LEU A 407 -28.68 18.74 4.49
CA LEU A 407 -30.06 18.60 4.91
C LEU A 407 -30.92 17.99 3.80
N CYS A 408 -31.97 17.23 4.15
CA CYS A 408 -32.90 16.64 3.19
C CYS A 408 -33.54 17.71 2.30
N ALA A 409 -33.85 18.89 2.86
CA ALA A 409 -34.39 20.01 2.08
C ALA A 409 -33.40 20.55 1.02
N GLY A 410 -32.10 20.31 1.19
CA GLY A 410 -31.02 20.62 0.25
C GLY A 410 -30.60 19.44 -0.62
N ALA A 411 -31.35 18.33 -0.62
CA ALA A 411 -30.99 17.13 -1.39
C ALA A 411 -30.72 17.44 -2.86
N LEU A 412 -29.51 17.13 -3.33
CA LEU A 412 -29.12 17.40 -4.71
C LEU A 412 -29.84 16.46 -5.68
N PRO A 413 -30.36 16.96 -6.82
CA PRO A 413 -31.06 16.13 -7.77
C PRO A 413 -30.09 15.20 -8.51
N ILE A 414 -30.45 13.92 -8.61
CA ILE A 414 -29.78 12.91 -9.44
C ILE A 414 -30.79 12.27 -10.39
N GLN A 415 -30.31 11.66 -11.47
CA GLN A 415 -31.10 10.94 -12.46
C GLN A 415 -30.41 9.66 -12.91
N CYS A 416 -31.18 8.79 -13.56
CA CYS A 416 -30.68 7.56 -14.15
C CYS A 416 -29.46 7.78 -15.06
N GLY A 417 -28.36 7.09 -14.76
CA GLY A 417 -27.09 7.17 -15.49
C GLY A 417 -26.08 8.17 -14.88
N ASP A 418 -26.46 8.89 -13.83
CA ASP A 418 -25.53 9.80 -13.14
C ASP A 418 -24.48 9.02 -12.34
N THR A 419 -23.26 9.54 -12.38
CA THR A 419 -22.18 9.22 -11.46
C THR A 419 -21.85 10.49 -10.69
N VAL A 420 -22.05 10.48 -9.38
CA VAL A 420 -21.82 11.64 -8.51
C VAL A 420 -20.65 11.36 -7.59
N VAL A 421 -19.63 12.20 -7.65
CA VAL A 421 -18.51 12.17 -6.69
C VAL A 421 -18.80 13.19 -5.60
N GLY A 422 -18.76 12.76 -4.34
CA GLY A 422 -19.03 13.60 -3.18
C GLY A 422 -18.20 13.22 -1.96
N SER A 423 -18.47 13.87 -0.83
CA SER A 423 -17.80 13.59 0.44
C SER A 423 -18.76 13.77 1.62
N THR A 424 -18.60 12.94 2.65
CA THR A 424 -19.28 13.06 3.94
C THR A 424 -18.39 13.69 5.02
N LEU A 425 -17.14 14.08 4.68
CA LEU A 425 -16.16 14.60 5.65
C LEU A 425 -16.61 15.85 6.42
N ASP A 426 -17.36 16.72 5.76
CA ASP A 426 -17.87 17.97 6.33
C ASP A 426 -19.39 17.89 6.62
N ALA A 427 -20.01 16.71 6.49
CA ALA A 427 -21.43 16.50 6.75
C ALA A 427 -21.75 16.46 8.24
N THR A 428 -23.01 16.72 8.59
CA THR A 428 -23.51 16.72 9.97
C THR A 428 -24.59 15.66 10.21
N ASN A 429 -24.99 15.52 11.47
CA ASN A 429 -26.11 14.66 11.89
C ASN A 429 -27.41 15.47 12.14
N LEU A 430 -27.53 16.66 11.54
CA LEU A 430 -28.65 17.56 11.82
C LEU A 430 -29.99 17.04 11.27
N ASP A 431 -29.95 16.30 10.15
CA ASP A 431 -31.13 15.77 9.46
C ASP A 431 -30.99 14.27 9.17
N THR A 432 -30.45 13.51 10.12
CA THR A 432 -30.29 12.05 9.99
C THR A 432 -31.66 11.36 9.98
N PRO A 433 -31.97 10.50 9.00
CA PRO A 433 -33.28 9.86 8.91
C PRO A 433 -33.46 8.70 9.90
N GLY A 434 -34.70 8.23 10.03
CA GLY A 434 -35.01 7.03 10.83
C GLY A 434 -34.57 5.73 10.13
N LEU A 435 -34.59 4.60 10.85
CA LEU A 435 -34.19 3.28 10.33
C LEU A 435 -34.83 2.95 8.96
N CYS A 436 -33.99 2.57 7.99
CA CYS A 436 -34.44 1.97 6.75
C CYS A 436 -33.45 0.96 6.20
N GLY A 437 -33.75 -0.34 6.33
CA GLY A 437 -32.80 -1.43 6.11
C GLY A 437 -31.72 -1.46 7.19
N VAL A 438 -30.85 -0.45 7.19
CA VAL A 438 -29.74 -0.25 8.15
C VAL A 438 -29.91 1.07 8.91
N PHE A 439 -29.35 1.18 10.11
CA PHE A 439 -29.39 2.42 10.89
C PHE A 439 -28.35 3.42 10.35
N PRO A 440 -28.74 4.67 10.03
CA PRO A 440 -27.80 5.72 9.69
C PRO A 440 -27.13 6.25 10.97
N GLU A 441 -25.87 5.87 11.19
CA GLU A 441 -25.13 6.16 12.43
C GLU A 441 -24.13 7.32 12.29
N ALA A 442 -23.55 7.49 11.09
CA ALA A 442 -22.60 8.55 10.78
C ALA A 442 -23.25 9.76 10.08
N PRO A 443 -22.58 10.93 10.12
CA PRO A 443 -22.94 12.09 9.28
C PRO A 443 -23.01 11.73 7.81
N GLY A 444 -23.94 12.36 7.09
CA GLY A 444 -24.23 11.98 5.72
C GLY A 444 -24.93 13.07 4.94
N VAL A 445 -25.06 12.83 3.65
CA VAL A 445 -25.56 13.82 2.68
C VAL A 445 -26.69 13.25 1.83
N TRP A 446 -27.52 14.15 1.33
CA TRP A 446 -28.80 13.84 0.71
C TRP A 446 -28.81 14.00 -0.81
N TYR A 447 -29.48 13.08 -1.50
CA TYR A 447 -29.81 13.21 -2.92
C TYR A 447 -31.30 12.94 -3.13
N SER A 448 -31.85 13.42 -4.24
CA SER A 448 -33.25 13.16 -4.60
C SER A 448 -33.41 12.88 -6.09
N PHE A 449 -34.42 12.08 -6.44
CA PHE A 449 -34.78 11.84 -7.85
C PHE A 449 -36.27 11.58 -8.01
N VAL A 450 -36.79 11.79 -9.22
CA VAL A 450 -38.17 11.44 -9.59
C VAL A 450 -38.12 10.22 -10.50
N ALA A 451 -38.73 9.14 -10.03
CA ALA A 451 -38.71 7.86 -10.72
C ALA A 451 -39.70 7.80 -11.90
N GLY A 452 -39.36 7.07 -12.95
CA GLY A 452 -40.22 6.77 -14.10
C GLY A 452 -41.02 5.46 -13.98
N GLY A 453 -40.76 4.64 -12.96
CA GLY A 453 -41.36 3.31 -12.77
C GLY A 453 -40.41 2.14 -13.10
N GLU A 454 -39.14 2.45 -13.32
CA GLU A 454 -38.02 1.52 -13.51
C GLU A 454 -37.54 0.86 -12.20
N GLU A 455 -36.66 -0.14 -12.33
CA GLU A 455 -35.82 -0.59 -11.23
C GLU A 455 -34.57 0.30 -11.16
N VAL A 456 -34.25 0.79 -9.96
CA VAL A 456 -33.12 1.69 -9.71
C VAL A 456 -32.07 0.95 -8.89
N SER A 457 -30.82 1.10 -9.33
CA SER A 457 -29.61 0.66 -8.62
C SER A 457 -28.82 1.89 -8.17
N LEU A 458 -28.43 1.91 -6.89
CA LEU A 458 -27.54 2.92 -6.32
C LEU A 458 -26.32 2.20 -5.76
N SER A 459 -25.14 2.50 -6.30
CA SER A 459 -23.88 1.87 -5.93
C SER A 459 -22.90 2.89 -5.38
N LEU A 460 -22.28 2.58 -4.25
CA LEU A 460 -21.17 3.31 -3.63
C LEU A 460 -19.87 2.51 -3.70
N CYS A 461 -19.78 1.49 -4.56
CA CYS A 461 -18.72 0.48 -4.54
C CYS A 461 -17.31 1.01 -4.81
N ASN A 462 -17.18 2.21 -5.37
CA ASN A 462 -15.89 2.85 -5.64
C ASN A 462 -15.48 3.85 -4.54
N SER A 463 -16.14 3.83 -3.38
CA SER A 463 -15.89 4.77 -2.28
C SER A 463 -14.68 4.36 -1.43
N ASP A 464 -14.06 5.33 -0.76
CA ASP A 464 -12.81 5.14 -0.02
C ASP A 464 -13.01 4.81 1.47
N TYR A 465 -14.25 4.62 1.91
CA TYR A 465 -14.61 4.35 3.31
C TYR A 465 -15.76 3.35 3.43
N ASP A 466 -16.01 2.90 4.65
CA ASP A 466 -17.11 2.00 5.00
C ASP A 466 -18.45 2.75 4.90
N THR A 467 -19.16 2.55 3.79
CA THR A 467 -20.33 3.36 3.41
C THR A 467 -21.63 2.70 3.78
N LYS A 468 -22.63 3.50 4.13
CA LYS A 468 -24.04 3.12 4.22
C LYS A 468 -24.88 3.89 3.22
N VAL A 469 -25.88 3.23 2.64
CA VAL A 469 -26.89 3.87 1.79
C VAL A 469 -28.30 3.58 2.30
N ASN A 470 -29.12 4.61 2.45
CA ASN A 470 -30.53 4.49 2.77
C ASN A 470 -31.39 5.20 1.73
N VAL A 471 -32.53 4.61 1.39
CA VAL A 471 -33.47 5.14 0.39
C VAL A 471 -34.86 5.27 1.00
N TYR A 472 -35.45 6.44 0.78
CA TYR A 472 -36.78 6.80 1.24
C TYR A 472 -37.63 7.31 0.08
N LYS A 473 -38.95 7.26 0.25
CA LYS A 473 -39.94 7.79 -0.69
C LYS A 473 -40.80 8.84 0.02
N GLY A 474 -41.21 9.89 -0.70
CA GLY A 474 -42.15 10.90 -0.17
C GLY A 474 -41.58 12.31 -0.19
N ASN A 475 -41.48 12.94 0.97
CA ASN A 475 -40.89 14.27 1.16
C ASN A 475 -40.18 14.35 2.51
N CYS A 476 -39.33 15.36 2.73
CA CYS A 476 -38.53 15.50 3.94
C CYS A 476 -39.33 15.57 5.25
N ASP A 477 -40.61 15.99 5.21
CA ASP A 477 -41.48 16.00 6.39
C ASP A 477 -42.13 14.62 6.67
N SER A 478 -42.08 13.70 5.70
CA SER A 478 -42.78 12.41 5.72
C SER A 478 -42.08 11.39 4.81
N LEU A 479 -40.90 10.95 5.22
CA LEU A 479 -40.13 9.90 4.55
C LEU A 479 -40.67 8.50 4.89
N GLU A 480 -40.97 7.71 3.86
CA GLU A 480 -41.32 6.29 3.94
C GLU A 480 -40.09 5.46 3.55
N CYS A 481 -39.71 4.48 4.38
CA CYS A 481 -38.57 3.62 4.09
C CYS A 481 -38.80 2.74 2.85
N VAL A 482 -37.80 2.66 1.96
CA VAL A 482 -37.79 1.79 0.78
C VAL A 482 -36.79 0.65 0.96
N VAL A 483 -35.51 0.97 1.08
CA VAL A 483 -34.41 0.01 1.22
C VAL A 483 -33.19 0.69 1.83
N GLY A 484 -32.27 -0.08 2.42
CA GLY A 484 -30.95 0.42 2.78
C GLY A 484 -29.98 -0.73 2.97
N ASN A 485 -28.70 -0.44 2.81
CA ASN A 485 -27.62 -1.41 2.92
C ASN A 485 -26.35 -0.77 3.51
N ASP A 486 -25.43 -1.62 3.95
CA ASP A 486 -24.15 -1.31 4.60
C ASP A 486 -23.01 -1.94 3.78
N ASP A 487 -23.04 -3.26 3.63
CA ASP A 487 -22.03 -4.02 2.91
C ASP A 487 -22.64 -4.79 1.74
N ASP A 488 -22.21 -4.50 0.51
CA ASP A 488 -22.54 -5.27 -0.70
C ASP A 488 -21.29 -5.66 -1.49
N CYS A 489 -20.36 -4.72 -1.65
CA CYS A 489 -19.20 -4.82 -2.54
C CYS A 489 -17.88 -4.68 -1.76
N GLY A 490 -17.81 -5.36 -0.62
CA GLY A 490 -16.75 -5.18 0.39
C GLY A 490 -17.33 -4.46 1.61
N PHE A 491 -16.69 -3.38 2.03
CA PHE A 491 -17.22 -2.45 3.05
C PHE A 491 -18.07 -1.32 2.43
N GLN A 492 -18.37 -1.43 1.13
CA GLN A 492 -19.14 -0.43 0.40
C GLN A 492 -20.55 -0.93 0.13
N SER A 493 -21.47 0.02 0.03
CA SER A 493 -22.91 -0.20 -0.04
C SER A 493 -23.43 -0.18 -1.48
N LYS A 494 -24.41 -1.03 -1.74
CA LYS A 494 -25.24 -0.96 -2.95
C LYS A 494 -26.66 -1.42 -2.64
N VAL A 495 -27.64 -0.83 -3.33
CA VAL A 495 -29.06 -1.22 -3.25
C VAL A 495 -29.70 -1.25 -4.64
N ASP A 496 -30.57 -2.24 -4.86
CA ASP A 496 -31.43 -2.38 -6.03
C ASP A 496 -32.90 -2.42 -5.58
N PHE A 497 -33.78 -1.61 -6.16
CA PHE A 497 -35.18 -1.55 -5.77
C PHE A 497 -36.12 -1.06 -6.89
N PRO A 498 -37.37 -1.58 -6.94
CA PRO A 498 -38.37 -1.09 -7.87
C PRO A 498 -38.89 0.29 -7.45
N THR A 499 -39.22 1.12 -8.44
CA THR A 499 -39.75 2.47 -8.19
C THR A 499 -41.16 2.66 -8.72
N ASP A 500 -41.90 3.61 -8.11
CA ASP A 500 -43.22 4.00 -8.57
C ASP A 500 -43.13 5.19 -9.52
N SER A 501 -43.73 5.06 -10.70
CA SER A 501 -43.75 6.10 -11.73
C SER A 501 -44.32 7.43 -11.18
N GLY A 502 -43.54 8.50 -11.29
CA GLY A 502 -43.87 9.85 -10.85
C GLY A 502 -43.67 10.12 -9.35
N ALA A 503 -43.15 9.16 -8.57
CA ALA A 503 -42.83 9.37 -7.16
C ALA A 503 -41.42 9.95 -6.96
N THR A 504 -41.24 10.74 -5.89
CA THR A 504 -39.96 11.30 -5.48
C THR A 504 -39.31 10.41 -4.42
N TYR A 505 -38.03 10.11 -4.63
CA TYR A 505 -37.17 9.33 -3.74
C TYR A 505 -36.03 10.20 -3.21
N PHE A 506 -35.59 9.89 -1.99
CA PHE A 506 -34.48 10.53 -1.31
C PHE A 506 -33.44 9.47 -0.93
N VAL A 507 -32.18 9.75 -1.20
CA VAL A 507 -31.04 8.87 -0.90
C VAL A 507 -30.19 9.56 0.15
N TYR A 508 -29.87 8.86 1.24
CA TYR A 508 -28.95 9.33 2.27
C TYR A 508 -27.68 8.47 2.19
N VAL A 509 -26.55 9.13 1.93
CA VAL A 509 -25.22 8.51 1.86
C VAL A 509 -24.47 8.84 3.14
N ASN A 510 -24.11 7.82 3.92
CA ASN A 510 -23.34 7.96 5.16
C ASN A 510 -22.36 6.79 5.34
N GLY A 511 -22.02 6.41 6.57
CA GLY A 511 -21.06 5.32 6.85
C GLY A 511 -21.38 4.54 8.12
N TRP A 512 -20.67 3.43 8.31
CA TRP A 512 -20.73 2.62 9.52
C TRP A 512 -20.20 3.38 10.74
N SER A 513 -20.94 3.34 11.86
CA SER A 513 -20.57 3.99 13.13
C SER A 513 -20.28 5.50 12.98
N SER A 514 -19.01 5.90 12.86
CA SER A 514 -18.58 7.29 12.67
C SER A 514 -17.73 7.49 11.41
N SER A 515 -17.71 6.51 10.51
CA SER A 515 -16.94 6.57 9.27
C SER A 515 -17.50 7.63 8.32
N VAL A 516 -16.59 8.48 7.84
CA VAL A 516 -16.83 9.53 6.84
C VAL A 516 -15.69 9.53 5.83
N GLY A 517 -15.96 9.92 4.59
CA GLY A 517 -14.97 9.85 3.52
C GLY A 517 -15.52 10.33 2.18
N ASN A 518 -14.77 10.11 1.11
CA ASN A 518 -15.22 10.44 -0.25
C ASN A 518 -15.94 9.23 -0.85
N TYR A 519 -16.95 9.51 -1.66
CA TYR A 519 -17.72 8.47 -2.31
C TYR A 519 -17.97 8.80 -3.77
N GLU A 520 -18.23 7.74 -4.52
CA GLU A 520 -18.79 7.79 -5.88
C GLU A 520 -20.15 7.08 -5.85
N LEU A 521 -21.23 7.84 -5.97
CA LEU A 521 -22.60 7.34 -6.06
C LEU A 521 -22.98 7.18 -7.53
N ILE A 522 -23.13 5.94 -7.97
CA ILE A 522 -23.54 5.59 -9.33
C ILE A 522 -25.02 5.19 -9.31
N MET A 523 -25.86 5.94 -10.02
CA MET A 523 -27.27 5.62 -10.21
C MET A 523 -27.47 4.98 -11.58
N SER A 524 -27.88 3.72 -11.62
CA SER A 524 -28.28 3.05 -12.87
C SER A 524 -29.74 2.62 -12.82
N CYS A 525 -30.38 2.59 -13.99
CA CYS A 525 -31.81 2.35 -14.09
C CYS A 525 -32.08 1.31 -15.17
N HIS A 526 -32.90 0.34 -14.83
CA HIS A 526 -33.34 -0.70 -15.72
C HIS A 526 -34.85 -0.64 -15.88
N ILE A 527 -35.32 -0.38 -17.10
CA ILE A 527 -36.75 -0.44 -17.41
C ILE A 527 -37.07 -1.93 -17.63
N PRO A 528 -37.92 -2.57 -16.80
CA PRO A 528 -38.20 -3.99 -16.94
C PRO A 528 -38.71 -4.30 -18.34
N GLY A 529 -37.94 -5.11 -19.07
CA GLY A 529 -38.29 -5.61 -20.39
C GLY A 529 -39.24 -6.80 -20.31
N PRO A 530 -39.74 -7.31 -21.46
CA PRO A 530 -40.27 -8.67 -21.49
C PRO A 530 -39.17 -9.66 -21.06
N PRO A 531 -39.51 -10.79 -20.41
CA PRO A 531 -38.52 -11.78 -20.02
C PRO A 531 -37.68 -12.27 -21.21
N PRO A 532 -36.41 -12.65 -21.00
CA PRO A 532 -35.55 -13.19 -22.05
C PRO A 532 -36.23 -14.32 -22.81
N ALA A 533 -35.93 -14.45 -24.11
CA ALA A 533 -36.59 -15.45 -24.96
C ALA A 533 -36.40 -16.89 -24.46
N ASN A 534 -35.30 -17.15 -23.76
CA ASN A 534 -34.94 -18.44 -23.15
C ASN A 534 -35.22 -18.49 -21.64
N ASN A 535 -36.23 -17.77 -21.19
CA ASN A 535 -36.69 -17.81 -19.79
C ASN A 535 -37.24 -19.20 -19.40
N LEU A 536 -37.86 -19.92 -20.34
CA LEU A 536 -38.41 -21.25 -20.12
C LEU A 536 -37.47 -22.33 -20.68
N CYS A 537 -37.41 -23.48 -20.01
CA CYS A 537 -36.64 -24.63 -20.48
C CYS A 537 -37.03 -25.05 -21.91
N GLN A 538 -38.32 -24.93 -22.29
CA GLN A 538 -38.77 -25.29 -23.64
C GLN A 538 -38.19 -24.38 -24.73
N ASP A 539 -37.76 -23.18 -24.36
CA ASP A 539 -37.22 -22.15 -25.24
C ASP A 539 -35.69 -21.99 -25.08
N ALA A 540 -35.02 -22.99 -24.50
CA ALA A 540 -33.59 -22.99 -24.25
C ALA A 540 -32.78 -22.69 -25.53
N VAL A 541 -31.80 -21.79 -25.45
CA VAL A 541 -30.92 -21.47 -26.59
C VAL A 541 -29.91 -22.60 -26.80
N GLU A 542 -29.84 -23.12 -28.02
CA GLU A 542 -28.83 -24.13 -28.38
C GLU A 542 -27.43 -23.51 -28.44
N VAL A 543 -26.48 -24.15 -27.77
CA VAL A 543 -25.05 -23.80 -27.75
C VAL A 543 -24.19 -24.99 -28.18
N ALA A 544 -23.00 -24.71 -28.70
CA ALA A 544 -22.06 -25.71 -29.17
C ALA A 544 -20.67 -25.54 -28.53
N CYS A 545 -19.85 -26.60 -28.58
CA CYS A 545 -18.45 -26.56 -28.15
C CYS A 545 -17.67 -25.44 -28.84
N GLY A 546 -16.90 -24.67 -28.06
CA GLY A 546 -16.11 -23.52 -28.52
C GLY A 546 -16.92 -22.24 -28.72
N GLN A 547 -18.21 -22.23 -28.37
CA GLN A 547 -19.06 -21.05 -28.46
C GLN A 547 -19.00 -20.23 -27.16
N SER A 548 -18.92 -18.91 -27.32
CA SER A 548 -19.19 -17.93 -26.27
C SER A 548 -20.41 -17.11 -26.68
N ILE A 549 -21.40 -17.00 -25.80
CA ILE A 549 -22.65 -16.28 -26.07
C ILE A 549 -22.97 -15.31 -24.92
N ALA A 550 -23.29 -14.07 -25.27
CA ALA A 550 -23.78 -13.09 -24.30
C ALA A 550 -25.21 -13.47 -23.85
N GLY A 551 -25.47 -13.36 -22.55
CA GLY A 551 -26.75 -13.62 -21.90
C GLY A 551 -27.06 -12.59 -20.83
N THR A 552 -28.30 -12.60 -20.34
CA THR A 552 -28.74 -11.73 -19.24
C THR A 552 -29.85 -12.38 -18.44
N THR A 553 -29.85 -12.19 -17.13
CA THR A 553 -30.89 -12.62 -16.17
C THR A 553 -31.73 -11.46 -15.65
N ARG A 554 -31.45 -10.20 -16.02
CA ARG A 554 -32.10 -9.00 -15.47
C ARG A 554 -33.63 -9.10 -15.45
N ASP A 555 -34.24 -9.44 -16.59
CA ASP A 555 -35.70 -9.57 -16.75
C ASP A 555 -36.21 -11.02 -16.63
N ALA A 556 -35.36 -11.95 -16.23
CA ALA A 556 -35.78 -13.33 -16.06
C ALA A 556 -36.81 -13.45 -14.92
N THR A 557 -37.70 -14.43 -15.07
CA THR A 557 -38.73 -14.79 -14.09
C THR A 557 -38.42 -16.17 -13.51
N SER A 558 -38.98 -16.47 -12.34
CA SER A 558 -38.86 -17.80 -11.72
C SER A 558 -39.71 -18.87 -12.42
N ASP A 559 -40.46 -18.50 -13.47
CA ASP A 559 -41.33 -19.42 -14.19
C ASP A 559 -40.48 -20.47 -14.92
N GLY A 560 -40.63 -21.74 -14.55
CA GLY A 560 -39.85 -22.84 -15.13
C GLY A 560 -38.47 -23.06 -14.51
N ALA A 561 -38.12 -22.36 -13.42
CA ALA A 561 -36.91 -22.62 -12.66
C ALA A 561 -37.01 -23.96 -11.88
N PRO A 562 -35.95 -24.78 -11.83
CA PRO A 562 -35.93 -25.98 -11.01
C PRO A 562 -35.86 -25.61 -9.52
N LEU A 563 -36.54 -26.35 -8.66
CA LEU A 563 -36.53 -26.11 -7.22
C LEU A 563 -35.60 -27.05 -6.44
N ASP A 564 -35.20 -28.16 -7.07
CA ASP A 564 -34.39 -29.19 -6.44
C ASP A 564 -32.89 -28.88 -6.59
N GLU A 565 -32.13 -29.19 -5.55
CA GLU A 565 -30.68 -29.03 -5.52
C GLU A 565 -30.01 -29.86 -6.61
N CYS A 566 -29.13 -29.21 -7.38
CA CYS A 566 -28.32 -29.89 -8.39
C CYS A 566 -26.94 -29.27 -8.46
N GLY A 567 -26.01 -29.80 -7.65
CA GLY A 567 -24.71 -29.20 -7.35
C GLY A 567 -24.83 -27.93 -6.49
N THR A 568 -25.72 -27.01 -6.87
CA THR A 568 -26.16 -25.86 -6.08
C THR A 568 -27.67 -25.70 -6.14
N ILE A 569 -28.28 -24.98 -5.20
CA ILE A 569 -29.72 -24.67 -5.19
C ILE A 569 -29.98 -23.50 -6.14
N PRO A 570 -30.82 -23.65 -7.18
CA PRO A 570 -31.24 -22.53 -8.02
C PRO A 570 -32.06 -21.54 -7.18
N GLY A 571 -31.46 -20.40 -6.85
CA GLY A 571 -32.02 -19.45 -5.87
C GLY A 571 -32.64 -18.19 -6.49
N ALA A 572 -32.39 -17.94 -7.78
CA ALA A 572 -32.83 -16.75 -8.49
C ALA A 572 -33.45 -17.10 -9.85
N PRO A 573 -34.25 -16.18 -10.42
CA PRO A 573 -34.63 -16.22 -11.82
C PRO A 573 -33.41 -16.28 -12.75
N GLY A 574 -33.56 -17.00 -13.85
CA GLY A 574 -32.45 -17.35 -14.73
C GLY A 574 -32.91 -17.71 -16.13
N VAL A 575 -31.94 -18.10 -16.96
CA VAL A 575 -32.16 -18.39 -18.37
C VAL A 575 -31.57 -19.73 -18.77
N TRP A 576 -32.17 -20.34 -19.80
CA TRP A 576 -31.89 -21.71 -20.22
C TRP A 576 -31.08 -21.79 -21.51
N TYR A 577 -30.14 -22.73 -21.54
CA TYR A 577 -29.39 -23.13 -22.72
C TYR A 577 -29.43 -24.65 -22.87
N THR A 578 -29.16 -25.15 -24.07
CA THR A 578 -29.12 -26.58 -24.35
C THR A 578 -27.90 -26.96 -25.19
N ILE A 579 -27.34 -28.13 -24.93
CA ILE A 579 -26.24 -28.70 -25.70
C ILE A 579 -26.43 -30.21 -25.90
N VAL A 580 -26.05 -30.71 -27.07
CA VAL A 580 -26.00 -32.15 -27.35
C VAL A 580 -24.61 -32.68 -26.99
N GLY A 581 -24.57 -33.63 -26.07
CA GLY A 581 -23.35 -34.30 -25.63
C GLY A 581 -22.64 -35.00 -26.78
N ASN A 582 -21.31 -35.03 -26.70
CA ASN A 582 -20.45 -35.59 -27.73
C ASN A 582 -19.50 -36.68 -27.20
N GLY A 583 -19.63 -37.06 -25.92
CA GLY A 583 -18.74 -38.04 -25.27
C GLY A 583 -17.55 -37.40 -24.54
N GLN A 584 -17.37 -36.08 -24.68
CA GLN A 584 -16.30 -35.31 -24.05
C GLN A 584 -16.77 -34.72 -22.71
N ILE A 585 -15.82 -34.18 -21.94
CA ILE A 585 -16.11 -33.34 -20.78
C ILE A 585 -16.53 -31.97 -21.32
N ILE A 586 -17.75 -31.55 -20.98
CA ILE A 586 -18.28 -30.23 -21.34
C ILE A 586 -18.12 -29.31 -20.14
N THR A 587 -17.45 -28.18 -20.38
CA THR A 587 -17.33 -27.07 -19.43
C THR A 587 -18.32 -25.99 -19.81
N ALA A 588 -19.14 -25.55 -18.86
CA ALA A 588 -19.94 -24.34 -18.95
C ALA A 588 -19.41 -23.30 -17.97
N SER A 589 -19.02 -22.13 -18.47
CA SER A 589 -18.36 -21.08 -17.69
C SER A 589 -19.00 -19.72 -17.91
N THR A 590 -19.20 -18.96 -16.83
CA THR A 590 -19.53 -17.52 -16.85
C THR A 590 -18.33 -16.64 -16.49
N CYS A 591 -17.15 -17.23 -16.28
CA CYS A 591 -15.98 -16.54 -15.74
C CYS A 591 -15.31 -15.55 -16.70
N ASP A 592 -15.69 -15.54 -17.98
CA ASP A 592 -15.13 -14.59 -18.93
C ASP A 592 -15.64 -13.16 -18.68
N GLN A 593 -16.93 -13.03 -18.37
CA GLN A 593 -17.57 -11.76 -18.08
C GLN A 593 -18.90 -11.99 -17.37
N ALA A 594 -19.00 -11.64 -16.09
CA ALA A 594 -20.25 -11.47 -15.36
C ALA A 594 -20.19 -10.16 -14.56
N ASN A 595 -21.35 -9.56 -14.28
CA ASN A 595 -21.44 -8.36 -13.42
C ASN A 595 -22.20 -8.64 -12.11
N TYR A 596 -22.37 -9.91 -11.77
CA TYR A 596 -23.06 -10.40 -10.58
C TYR A 596 -22.58 -11.82 -10.26
N ASP A 597 -22.81 -12.27 -9.02
CA ASP A 597 -22.49 -13.63 -8.57
C ASP A 597 -23.44 -14.63 -9.25
N THR A 598 -22.87 -15.46 -10.13
CA THR A 598 -23.64 -16.35 -11.01
C THR A 598 -23.67 -17.77 -10.47
N LYS A 599 -24.80 -18.47 -10.63
CA LYS A 599 -24.94 -19.92 -10.44
C LYS A 599 -25.17 -20.62 -11.77
N ILE A 600 -24.55 -21.79 -11.95
CA ILE A 600 -24.83 -22.68 -13.09
C ILE A 600 -25.33 -24.03 -12.61
N ASN A 601 -26.45 -24.49 -13.15
CA ASN A 601 -26.98 -25.83 -12.95
C ASN A 601 -27.11 -26.57 -14.28
N VAL A 602 -26.79 -27.87 -14.32
CA VAL A 602 -26.84 -28.71 -15.51
C VAL A 602 -27.76 -29.90 -15.27
N TYR A 603 -28.66 -30.13 -16.22
CA TYR A 603 -29.66 -31.20 -16.17
C TYR A 603 -29.66 -32.02 -17.46
N SER A 604 -30.23 -33.23 -17.39
CA SER A 604 -30.52 -34.07 -18.57
C SER A 604 -31.98 -34.57 -18.55
N GLY A 605 -32.44 -35.17 -19.64
CA GLY A 605 -33.81 -35.68 -19.74
C GLY A 605 -34.71 -34.76 -20.58
N SER A 606 -35.83 -34.31 -20.01
CA SER A 606 -36.77 -33.41 -20.69
C SER A 606 -37.19 -32.27 -19.76
N CYS A 607 -37.69 -31.16 -20.30
CA CYS A 607 -38.16 -30.04 -19.47
C CYS A 607 -39.31 -30.40 -18.51
N ASP A 608 -40.01 -31.51 -18.72
CA ASP A 608 -41.03 -32.02 -17.79
C ASP A 608 -40.44 -32.93 -16.70
N THR A 609 -39.23 -33.46 -16.93
CA THR A 609 -38.54 -34.43 -16.06
C THR A 609 -37.02 -34.22 -16.16
N LEU A 610 -36.53 -33.20 -15.47
CA LEU A 610 -35.11 -32.88 -15.40
C LEU A 610 -34.41 -33.79 -14.39
N ASN A 611 -33.33 -34.44 -14.81
CA ASN A 611 -32.45 -35.20 -13.92
C ASN A 611 -31.18 -34.38 -13.69
N CYS A 612 -30.79 -34.21 -12.43
CA CYS A 612 -29.57 -33.49 -12.09
C CYS A 612 -28.33 -34.15 -12.70
N VAL A 613 -27.42 -33.32 -13.23
CA VAL A 613 -26.11 -33.73 -13.73
C VAL A 613 -24.99 -33.09 -12.90
N ALA A 614 -24.99 -31.76 -12.77
CA ALA A 614 -23.96 -31.03 -12.04
C ALA A 614 -24.43 -29.59 -11.73
N GLY A 615 -23.70 -28.86 -10.91
CA GLY A 615 -23.90 -27.41 -10.74
C GLY A 615 -22.83 -26.80 -9.85
N ASN A 616 -22.66 -25.48 -9.96
CA ASN A 616 -21.71 -24.70 -9.18
C ASN A 616 -22.25 -23.30 -8.87
N ASN A 617 -21.82 -22.72 -7.75
CA ASN A 617 -22.08 -21.32 -7.36
C ASN A 617 -20.84 -20.44 -7.52
N ASP A 618 -19.71 -20.87 -6.98
CA ASP A 618 -18.48 -20.10 -7.00
C ASP A 618 -17.37 -21.03 -7.43
N ASN A 619 -16.67 -20.67 -8.49
CA ASN A 619 -15.46 -21.39 -8.84
C ASN A 619 -14.25 -20.62 -8.32
N PHE A 620 -13.38 -21.28 -7.55
CA PHE A 620 -12.19 -20.66 -6.95
C PHE A 620 -11.26 -19.99 -7.98
N ASN A 621 -11.26 -20.47 -9.24
CA ASN A 621 -10.44 -19.91 -10.31
C ASN A 621 -11.11 -18.71 -11.02
N CYS A 622 -12.23 -18.19 -10.50
CA CYS A 622 -12.93 -17.05 -11.07
C CYS A 622 -12.96 -15.90 -10.05
N SER A 623 -12.57 -14.70 -10.48
CA SER A 623 -12.17 -13.59 -9.59
C SER A 623 -13.32 -12.74 -9.04
N ASP A 624 -14.58 -13.07 -9.35
CA ASP A 624 -15.75 -12.20 -9.19
C ASP A 624 -17.02 -12.91 -8.70
N GLY A 625 -16.92 -14.13 -8.15
CA GLY A 625 -18.11 -14.94 -7.79
C GLY A 625 -18.84 -15.51 -9.01
N SER A 626 -18.16 -15.58 -10.16
CA SER A 626 -18.70 -16.29 -11.33
C SER A 626 -18.50 -17.81 -11.22
N SER A 627 -19.30 -18.54 -11.99
CA SER A 627 -19.44 -19.98 -11.93
C SER A 627 -18.80 -20.68 -13.12
N LYS A 628 -18.22 -21.85 -12.86
CA LYS A 628 -17.78 -22.81 -13.87
C LYS A 628 -18.21 -24.21 -13.43
N VAL A 629 -18.74 -25.01 -14.35
CA VAL A 629 -19.13 -26.40 -14.08
C VAL A 629 -18.67 -27.31 -15.22
N ASP A 630 -18.05 -28.42 -14.84
CA ASP A 630 -17.59 -29.47 -15.74
C ASP A 630 -18.45 -30.73 -15.57
N PHE A 631 -18.83 -31.36 -16.68
CA PHE A 631 -19.58 -32.62 -16.64
C PHE A 631 -19.27 -33.53 -17.83
N VAL A 632 -19.24 -34.84 -17.58
CA VAL A 632 -19.04 -35.84 -18.63
C VAL A 632 -20.32 -35.98 -19.45
N SER A 633 -20.23 -35.71 -20.75
CA SER A 633 -21.37 -35.81 -21.65
C SER A 633 -21.48 -37.19 -22.31
N GLU A 634 -22.70 -37.70 -22.47
CA GLU A 634 -22.98 -38.88 -23.29
C GLU A 634 -23.24 -38.46 -24.74
N ALA A 635 -22.58 -39.11 -25.70
CA ALA A 635 -22.74 -38.80 -27.12
C ALA A 635 -24.21 -38.94 -27.57
N GLY A 636 -24.78 -37.86 -28.11
CA GLY A 636 -26.15 -37.79 -28.60
C GLY A 636 -27.23 -37.52 -27.54
N LYS A 637 -26.85 -37.36 -26.27
CA LYS A 637 -27.78 -37.01 -25.18
C LYS A 637 -27.88 -35.49 -25.03
N THR A 638 -29.08 -34.96 -24.82
CA THR A 638 -29.29 -33.51 -24.62
C THR A 638 -29.16 -33.12 -23.16
N TYR A 639 -28.45 -32.02 -22.91
CA TYR A 639 -28.24 -31.40 -21.60
C TYR A 639 -28.79 -29.98 -21.60
N TYR A 640 -29.37 -29.57 -20.48
CA TYR A 640 -29.93 -28.25 -20.25
C TYR A 640 -29.09 -27.53 -19.19
N ILE A 641 -28.65 -26.31 -19.50
CA ILE A 641 -27.83 -25.47 -18.65
C ILE A 641 -28.69 -24.29 -18.20
N TYR A 642 -28.84 -24.11 -16.89
CA TYR A 642 -29.59 -23.02 -16.28
C TYR A 642 -28.63 -22.07 -15.59
N VAL A 643 -28.56 -20.83 -16.08
CA VAL A 643 -27.72 -19.76 -15.52
C VAL A 643 -28.60 -18.83 -14.68
N ASN A 644 -28.31 -18.72 -13.39
CA ASN A 644 -29.01 -17.85 -12.44
C ASN A 644 -28.01 -17.09 -11.55
N GLY A 645 -28.46 -16.53 -10.43
CA GLY A 645 -27.61 -15.76 -9.52
C GLY A 645 -27.76 -16.16 -8.05
N ASN A 646 -26.73 -15.86 -7.27
CA ASN A 646 -26.74 -16.09 -5.83
C ASN A 646 -27.61 -15.06 -5.11
N ASN A 647 -28.32 -15.48 -4.06
CA ASN A 647 -29.18 -14.61 -3.24
C ASN A 647 -30.14 -13.68 -4.01
N GLY A 648 -30.60 -14.08 -5.20
CA GLY A 648 -31.52 -13.29 -6.02
C GLY A 648 -30.86 -12.28 -6.95
N GLN A 649 -29.52 -12.21 -6.97
CA GLN A 649 -28.76 -11.35 -7.88
C GLN A 649 -29.06 -11.67 -9.35
N ARG A 650 -28.98 -10.65 -10.19
CA ARG A 650 -29.25 -10.71 -11.63
C ARG A 650 -28.34 -9.76 -12.38
N GLY A 651 -28.10 -10.03 -13.65
CA GLY A 651 -27.24 -9.19 -14.45
C GLY A 651 -26.92 -9.80 -15.80
N ASP A 652 -25.86 -9.30 -16.42
CA ASP A 652 -25.40 -9.70 -17.73
C ASP A 652 -24.19 -10.61 -17.58
N PHE A 653 -24.08 -11.60 -18.46
CA PHE A 653 -22.99 -12.57 -18.43
C PHE A 653 -22.60 -13.03 -19.85
N THR A 654 -21.42 -13.64 -19.98
CA THR A 654 -21.03 -14.41 -21.17
C THR A 654 -20.93 -15.88 -20.78
N LEU A 655 -21.75 -16.73 -21.41
CA LEU A 655 -21.64 -18.19 -21.26
C LEU A 655 -20.70 -18.75 -22.32
N SER A 656 -19.59 -19.32 -21.86
CA SER A 656 -18.60 -19.99 -22.69
C SER A 656 -18.68 -21.50 -22.49
N ILE A 657 -18.70 -22.21 -23.62
CA ILE A 657 -18.76 -23.67 -23.66
C ILE A 657 -17.45 -24.20 -24.26
N SER A 658 -16.73 -25.03 -23.51
CA SER A 658 -15.58 -25.79 -24.05
C SER A 658 -15.81 -27.29 -23.87
N CYS A 659 -15.16 -28.08 -24.73
CA CYS A 659 -15.30 -29.54 -24.73
C CYS A 659 -13.92 -30.15 -24.88
N ASN A 660 -13.51 -30.95 -23.89
CA ASN A 660 -12.20 -31.58 -23.83
C ASN A 660 -12.35 -33.10 -23.77
N ASP A 661 -11.52 -33.80 -24.53
CA ASP A 661 -11.43 -35.26 -24.38
C ASP A 661 -10.95 -35.60 -22.96
N PRO A 662 -11.51 -36.63 -22.31
CA PRO A 662 -10.96 -37.13 -21.06
C PRO A 662 -9.49 -37.48 -21.20
N SER A 663 -8.71 -37.30 -20.12
CA SER A 663 -7.29 -37.62 -20.09
C SER A 663 -7.01 -39.04 -20.63
N ASP A 664 -5.97 -39.20 -21.44
CA ASP A 664 -5.70 -40.49 -22.11
C ASP A 664 -5.49 -41.65 -21.12
N ASN A 665 -4.93 -41.37 -19.95
CA ASN A 665 -4.67 -42.33 -18.87
C ASN A 665 -5.72 -42.31 -17.75
N ASP A 666 -6.93 -41.87 -18.06
CA ASP A 666 -8.08 -41.82 -17.15
C ASP A 666 -8.68 -43.21 -16.81
N VAL A 667 -8.15 -44.28 -17.42
CA VAL A 667 -8.51 -45.67 -17.10
C VAL A 667 -7.26 -46.50 -16.83
N CYS A 668 -7.32 -47.42 -15.85
CA CYS A 668 -6.18 -48.27 -15.47
C CYS A 668 -5.53 -49.01 -16.65
N SER A 669 -6.32 -49.45 -17.64
CA SER A 669 -5.80 -50.17 -18.81
C SER A 669 -4.91 -49.33 -19.73
N LYS A 670 -4.95 -47.99 -19.57
CA LYS A 670 -4.12 -47.01 -20.27
C LYS A 670 -3.12 -46.30 -19.34
N ALA A 671 -2.83 -46.89 -18.18
CA ALA A 671 -1.87 -46.34 -17.23
C ALA A 671 -0.51 -46.05 -17.91
N ILE A 672 0.03 -44.85 -17.67
CA ILE A 672 1.30 -44.43 -18.27
C ILE A 672 2.47 -45.04 -17.48
N PRO A 673 3.45 -45.71 -18.13
CA PRO A 673 4.61 -46.24 -17.45
C PRO A 673 5.48 -45.14 -16.84
N ILE A 674 5.88 -45.31 -15.58
CA ILE A 674 6.76 -44.40 -14.83
C ILE A 674 7.89 -45.20 -14.15
N SER A 675 9.02 -44.55 -13.87
CA SER A 675 10.23 -45.14 -13.31
C SER A 675 10.91 -44.19 -12.31
N CYS A 676 11.77 -44.73 -11.44
CA CYS A 676 12.61 -43.91 -10.57
C CYS A 676 13.47 -42.92 -11.39
N GLY A 677 13.49 -41.65 -10.98
CA GLY A 677 14.11 -40.52 -11.67
C GLY A 677 13.13 -39.67 -12.49
N ASP A 678 11.89 -40.13 -12.70
CA ASP A 678 10.92 -39.37 -13.49
C ASP A 678 10.36 -38.16 -12.71
N VAL A 679 10.20 -37.05 -13.43
CA VAL A 679 9.46 -35.85 -13.00
C VAL A 679 8.37 -35.60 -14.03
N ILE A 680 7.12 -35.73 -13.60
CA ILE A 680 5.95 -35.74 -14.48
C ILE A 680 5.07 -34.55 -14.16
N MET A 681 4.97 -33.62 -15.10
CA MET A 681 3.96 -32.55 -15.04
C MET A 681 2.65 -33.10 -15.61
N GLY A 682 1.57 -33.00 -14.84
CA GLY A 682 0.25 -33.52 -15.21
C GLY A 682 -0.89 -32.62 -14.74
N ASN A 683 -2.12 -32.98 -15.14
CA ASN A 683 -3.33 -32.25 -14.78
C ASN A 683 -4.51 -33.25 -14.63
N THR A 684 -5.31 -33.12 -13.57
CA THR A 684 -6.50 -33.94 -13.29
C THR A 684 -7.84 -33.28 -13.69
N GLU A 685 -7.85 -32.03 -14.17
CA GLU A 685 -9.05 -31.24 -14.51
C GLU A 685 -9.96 -31.89 -15.56
N PHE A 686 -9.41 -32.74 -16.44
CA PHE A 686 -10.16 -33.49 -17.45
C PHE A 686 -10.15 -35.01 -17.21
N SER A 687 -9.94 -35.44 -15.97
CA SER A 687 -10.10 -36.83 -15.58
C SER A 687 -11.56 -37.13 -15.21
N THR A 688 -11.94 -38.40 -15.26
CA THR A 688 -13.26 -38.91 -14.85
C THR A 688 -13.08 -39.98 -13.78
N SER A 689 -14.19 -40.43 -13.19
CA SER A 689 -14.17 -41.56 -12.24
C SER A 689 -14.23 -42.93 -12.96
N ALA A 690 -13.85 -43.00 -14.23
CA ALA A 690 -13.97 -44.23 -15.03
C ALA A 690 -12.90 -45.26 -14.65
N GLY A 691 -13.33 -46.41 -14.13
CA GLY A 691 -12.41 -47.51 -13.78
C GLY A 691 -11.71 -47.34 -12.43
N VAL A 692 -12.24 -46.47 -11.58
CA VAL A 692 -11.76 -46.26 -10.20
C VAL A 692 -12.28 -47.37 -9.27
N PRO A 693 -11.43 -47.96 -8.41
CA PRO A 693 -11.86 -48.91 -7.39
C PRO A 693 -12.86 -48.29 -6.41
N ALA A 694 -13.80 -49.09 -5.89
CA ALA A 694 -14.83 -48.63 -4.96
C ALA A 694 -14.30 -48.27 -3.55
N THR A 695 -13.04 -48.58 -3.25
CA THR A 695 -12.40 -48.35 -1.96
C THR A 695 -11.01 -47.79 -2.20
N ASP A 696 -10.68 -46.70 -1.51
CA ASP A 696 -9.35 -46.10 -1.49
C ASP A 696 -8.36 -46.95 -0.68
N CYS A 697 -7.11 -46.48 -0.60
CA CYS A 697 -6.05 -47.20 0.07
C CYS A 697 -5.72 -46.77 1.50
N GLU A 698 -6.43 -45.77 2.02
CA GLU A 698 -6.18 -45.24 3.34
C GLU A 698 -7.24 -45.71 4.36
N ALA A 699 -6.82 -46.27 5.49
CA ALA A 699 -7.74 -46.69 6.55
C ALA A 699 -8.07 -45.51 7.48
N GLY A 700 -8.95 -44.61 7.05
CA GLY A 700 -9.42 -43.45 7.82
C GLY A 700 -10.92 -43.52 8.18
N PRO A 701 -11.39 -42.72 9.16
CA PRO A 701 -12.82 -42.62 9.52
C PRO A 701 -13.67 -41.83 8.52
N PHE A 702 -13.04 -41.22 7.50
CA PHE A 702 -13.69 -40.55 6.38
C PHE A 702 -13.50 -41.45 5.14
N ASP A 703 -14.48 -42.31 4.88
CA ASP A 703 -14.59 -43.10 3.65
C ASP A 703 -15.05 -42.16 2.53
N ASP A 704 -14.11 -41.36 2.03
CA ASP A 704 -14.36 -40.46 0.91
C ASP A 704 -14.02 -41.20 -0.38
N SER A 705 -15.05 -41.46 -1.17
CA SER A 705 -14.91 -42.11 -2.49
C SER A 705 -13.83 -41.41 -3.32
N LEU A 706 -12.92 -42.20 -3.91
CA LEU A 706 -11.91 -41.71 -4.85
C LEU A 706 -12.57 -40.82 -5.93
N GLY A 707 -12.11 -39.56 -6.00
CA GLY A 707 -12.55 -38.58 -6.99
C GLY A 707 -11.98 -38.89 -8.39
N PRO A 708 -12.28 -38.04 -9.40
CA PRO A 708 -11.63 -38.13 -10.71
C PRO A 708 -10.10 -38.04 -10.59
N GLY A 709 -9.39 -38.80 -11.42
CA GLY A 709 -7.94 -38.91 -11.33
C GLY A 709 -7.34 -39.74 -12.44
N ILE A 710 -6.01 -39.82 -12.49
CA ILE A 710 -5.29 -40.43 -13.61
C ILE A 710 -4.35 -41.55 -13.18
N TRP A 711 -4.10 -42.48 -14.10
CA TRP A 711 -3.36 -43.72 -13.83
C TRP A 711 -1.93 -43.71 -14.37
N TYR A 712 -1.02 -44.16 -13.53
CA TYR A 712 0.36 -44.52 -13.87
C TYR A 712 0.66 -45.97 -13.48
N VAL A 713 1.71 -46.53 -14.05
CA VAL A 713 2.16 -47.90 -13.74
C VAL A 713 3.67 -47.94 -13.53
N LEU A 714 4.10 -48.52 -12.41
CA LEU A 714 5.51 -48.69 -12.07
C LEU A 714 5.86 -50.17 -11.89
N THR A 715 7.08 -50.53 -12.25
CA THR A 715 7.65 -51.85 -11.96
C THR A 715 8.53 -51.74 -10.72
N GLY A 716 8.25 -52.54 -9.70
CA GLY A 716 9.00 -52.52 -8.45
C GLY A 716 10.48 -52.83 -8.66
N THR A 717 11.33 -52.15 -7.89
CA THR A 717 12.80 -52.27 -7.98
C THR A 717 13.35 -53.28 -6.97
N GLY A 718 12.56 -53.66 -5.96
CA GLY A 718 13.03 -54.44 -4.81
C GLY A 718 13.43 -53.58 -3.62
N GLU A 719 13.49 -52.26 -3.82
CA GLU A 719 13.76 -51.24 -2.82
C GLU A 719 12.51 -50.40 -2.57
N ASN A 720 12.60 -49.43 -1.66
CA ASN A 720 11.54 -48.45 -1.46
C ASN A 720 11.44 -47.51 -2.66
N VAL A 721 10.21 -47.24 -3.09
CA VAL A 721 9.86 -46.23 -4.09
C VAL A 721 9.16 -45.08 -3.39
N THR A 722 9.59 -43.85 -3.71
CA THR A 722 8.96 -42.62 -3.21
C THR A 722 8.19 -41.94 -4.34
N LEU A 723 6.96 -41.52 -4.05
CA LEU A 723 6.07 -40.76 -4.92
C LEU A 723 5.72 -39.45 -4.19
N SER A 724 5.95 -38.31 -4.82
CA SER A 724 5.75 -37.00 -4.19
C SER A 724 5.09 -36.02 -5.14
N THR A 725 4.09 -35.30 -4.63
CA THR A 725 3.49 -34.10 -5.23
C THR A 725 3.77 -32.85 -4.40
N CYS A 726 4.64 -32.97 -3.39
CA CYS A 726 4.80 -31.97 -2.36
C CYS A 726 5.27 -30.61 -2.87
N GLY A 727 4.49 -29.56 -2.58
CA GLY A 727 4.81 -28.18 -2.93
C GLY A 727 4.70 -27.83 -4.41
N GLU A 728 4.29 -28.77 -5.26
CA GLU A 728 4.29 -28.64 -6.72
C GLU A 728 2.92 -28.98 -7.34
N ALA A 729 1.84 -28.82 -6.56
CA ALA A 729 0.46 -28.95 -7.02
C ALA A 729 -0.40 -27.77 -6.54
N ASN A 730 -1.44 -27.41 -7.31
CA ASN A 730 -2.33 -26.28 -7.01
C ASN A 730 -3.66 -26.70 -6.35
N PHE A 731 -3.79 -27.97 -5.97
CA PHE A 731 -4.97 -28.55 -5.34
C PHE A 731 -4.55 -29.59 -4.29
N ASP A 732 -5.50 -29.97 -3.45
CA ASP A 732 -5.34 -31.01 -2.44
C ASP A 732 -5.24 -32.38 -3.12
N THR A 733 -4.06 -33.00 -3.11
CA THR A 733 -3.73 -34.18 -3.92
C THR A 733 -3.78 -35.46 -3.10
N LYS A 734 -4.24 -36.55 -3.70
CA LYS A 734 -4.23 -37.91 -3.13
C LYS A 734 -3.48 -38.89 -4.03
N ILE A 735 -2.61 -39.73 -3.44
CA ILE A 735 -1.89 -40.80 -4.13
C ILE A 735 -2.32 -42.16 -3.57
N ASP A 736 -2.95 -42.99 -4.40
CA ASP A 736 -3.29 -44.38 -4.07
C ASP A 736 -2.51 -45.35 -4.97
N VAL A 737 -2.05 -46.46 -4.40
CA VAL A 737 -1.28 -47.48 -5.11
C VAL A 737 -1.94 -48.84 -4.98
N PHE A 738 -2.11 -49.51 -6.11
CA PHE A 738 -2.75 -50.81 -6.23
C PHE A 738 -1.82 -51.85 -6.83
N THR A 739 -2.10 -53.12 -6.55
CA THR A 739 -1.47 -54.30 -7.18
C THR A 739 -2.53 -55.17 -7.85
N GLY A 740 -2.10 -56.17 -8.63
CA GLY A 740 -3.02 -57.09 -9.33
C GLY A 740 -3.21 -56.73 -10.80
N SER A 741 -4.44 -56.83 -11.30
CA SER A 741 -4.81 -56.42 -12.66
C SER A 741 -5.88 -55.35 -12.63
N CYS A 742 -6.03 -54.57 -13.71
CA CYS A 742 -7.06 -53.53 -13.79
C CYS A 742 -8.51 -54.02 -13.58
N ASP A 743 -8.77 -55.33 -13.76
CA ASP A 743 -10.09 -55.93 -13.49
C ASP A 743 -10.25 -56.40 -12.03
N SER A 744 -9.17 -56.41 -11.24
CA SER A 744 -9.12 -56.94 -9.87
C SER A 744 -7.99 -56.27 -9.07
N LEU A 745 -8.07 -54.94 -8.94
CA LEU A 745 -7.11 -54.15 -8.19
C LEU A 745 -7.21 -54.43 -6.69
N VAL A 746 -6.06 -54.59 -6.05
CA VAL A 746 -5.93 -54.77 -4.61
C VAL A 746 -5.13 -53.61 -4.06
N CYS A 747 -5.71 -52.91 -3.09
CA CYS A 747 -5.03 -51.81 -2.44
C CYS A 747 -3.67 -52.24 -1.86
N TYR A 748 -2.65 -51.44 -2.11
CA TYR A 748 -1.30 -51.63 -1.57
C TYR A 748 -0.93 -50.56 -0.54
N ALA A 749 -1.06 -49.27 -0.89
CA ALA A 749 -0.71 -48.15 -0.03
C ALA A 749 -1.37 -46.86 -0.53
N GLY A 750 -1.55 -45.85 0.33
CA GLY A 750 -2.08 -44.55 -0.06
C GLY A 750 -1.70 -43.44 0.92
N ASN A 751 -1.78 -42.20 0.46
CA ASN A 751 -1.60 -40.99 1.26
C ASN A 751 -2.41 -39.84 0.63
N ASP A 752 -3.07 -39.05 1.46
CA ASP A 752 -3.79 -37.82 1.10
C ASP A 752 -3.03 -36.56 1.55
N ASP A 753 -2.47 -36.58 2.75
CA ASP A 753 -1.67 -35.47 3.29
C ASP A 753 -0.26 -35.92 3.67
N GLY A 754 0.73 -35.51 2.88
CA GLY A 754 2.14 -35.80 3.14
C GLY A 754 2.63 -35.03 4.37
N ASN A 755 3.14 -35.73 5.39
CA ASN A 755 3.69 -35.07 6.58
C ASN A 755 4.91 -34.20 6.22
N GLY A 756 4.77 -32.88 6.37
CA GLY A 756 5.80 -31.90 5.99
C GLY A 756 5.62 -31.30 4.60
N CYS A 757 4.54 -31.65 3.89
CA CYS A 757 4.19 -31.07 2.60
C CYS A 757 3.24 -29.88 2.79
N ALA A 758 3.55 -28.76 2.13
CA ALA A 758 2.70 -27.57 2.17
C ALA A 758 1.51 -27.72 1.22
N GLY A 759 0.39 -27.08 1.54
CA GLY A 759 -0.77 -27.01 0.64
C GLY A 759 -1.56 -28.31 0.49
N PHE A 760 -1.56 -29.19 1.50
CA PHE A 760 -2.30 -30.46 1.47
C PHE A 760 -1.89 -31.34 0.28
N THR A 761 -0.57 -31.45 0.08
CA THR A 761 0.00 -32.25 -1.01
C THR A 761 0.54 -33.57 -0.50
N SER A 762 0.52 -34.60 -1.36
CA SER A 762 0.73 -35.99 -0.97
C SER A 762 2.17 -36.47 -1.11
N PHE A 763 2.60 -37.29 -0.15
CA PHE A 763 3.89 -37.99 -0.14
C PHE A 763 3.73 -39.44 0.29
N LEU A 764 4.19 -40.37 -0.56
CA LEU A 764 4.15 -41.80 -0.28
C LEU A 764 5.53 -42.43 -0.45
N ASN A 765 6.02 -43.08 0.61
CA ASN A 765 7.20 -43.94 0.57
C ASN A 765 6.77 -45.38 0.85
N MET A 766 6.94 -46.27 -0.13
CA MET A 766 6.47 -47.65 -0.04
C MET A 766 7.54 -48.66 -0.45
N PRO A 767 7.68 -49.80 0.24
CA PRO A 767 8.54 -50.88 -0.22
C PRO A 767 8.00 -51.47 -1.54
N THR A 768 8.88 -51.92 -2.43
CA THR A 768 8.46 -52.61 -3.66
C THR A 768 9.15 -53.95 -3.82
N VAL A 769 8.49 -54.90 -4.48
CA VAL A 769 9.10 -56.18 -4.86
C VAL A 769 9.64 -56.08 -6.28
N ALA A 770 10.90 -56.48 -6.47
CA ALA A 770 11.57 -56.42 -7.77
C ALA A 770 10.77 -57.16 -8.85
N GLY A 771 10.36 -56.45 -9.90
CA GLY A 771 9.61 -57.00 -11.04
C GLY A 771 8.10 -57.13 -10.86
N GLU A 772 7.54 -56.81 -9.68
CA GLU A 772 6.08 -56.73 -9.49
C GLU A 772 5.52 -55.43 -10.08
N THR A 773 4.28 -55.45 -10.56
CA THR A 773 3.61 -54.28 -11.16
C THR A 773 2.72 -53.59 -10.14
N TYR A 774 2.86 -52.27 -10.03
CA TYR A 774 2.04 -51.42 -9.18
C TYR A 774 1.37 -50.34 -10.04
N TYR A 775 0.08 -50.11 -9.80
CA TYR A 775 -0.70 -49.06 -10.46
C TYR A 775 -0.87 -47.89 -9.50
N VAL A 776 -0.42 -46.71 -9.90
CA VAL A 776 -0.54 -45.48 -9.12
C VAL A 776 -1.72 -44.70 -9.65
N TYR A 777 -2.63 -44.32 -8.77
CA TYR A 777 -3.77 -43.48 -9.05
C TYR A 777 -3.57 -42.14 -8.34
N LEU A 778 -3.52 -41.06 -9.11
CA LEU A 778 -3.38 -39.71 -8.59
C LEU A 778 -4.71 -38.97 -8.80
N SER A 779 -5.32 -38.57 -7.69
CA SER A 779 -6.61 -37.86 -7.64
C SER A 779 -6.51 -36.68 -6.67
N GLY A 780 -7.62 -36.01 -6.37
CA GLY A 780 -7.66 -34.98 -5.33
C GLY A 780 -8.70 -35.26 -4.25
N PHE A 781 -8.45 -34.73 -3.06
CA PHE A 781 -9.36 -34.84 -1.92
C PHE A 781 -10.72 -34.22 -2.26
N ALA A 782 -11.81 -34.87 -1.86
CA ALA A 782 -13.19 -34.45 -2.12
C ALA A 782 -13.51 -34.13 -3.61
N GLY A 783 -12.78 -34.73 -4.56
CA GLY A 783 -12.97 -34.49 -6.00
C GLY A 783 -12.28 -33.24 -6.53
N ALA A 784 -11.35 -32.66 -5.76
CA ALA A 784 -10.49 -31.58 -6.25
C ALA A 784 -9.68 -32.03 -7.47
N THR A 785 -9.49 -31.11 -8.41
CA THR A 785 -8.71 -31.34 -9.63
C THR A 785 -7.82 -30.15 -9.94
N GLY A 786 -6.68 -30.38 -10.57
CA GLY A 786 -5.77 -29.31 -10.96
C GLY A 786 -4.46 -29.81 -11.53
N GLU A 787 -3.48 -28.91 -11.61
CA GLU A 787 -2.14 -29.20 -12.11
C GLU A 787 -1.23 -29.69 -10.99
N PHE A 788 -0.33 -30.63 -11.32
CA PHE A 788 0.62 -31.20 -10.37
C PHE A 788 1.94 -31.57 -11.04
N THR A 789 3.00 -31.66 -10.24
CA THR A 789 4.24 -32.35 -10.59
C THR A 789 4.42 -33.58 -9.71
N LEU A 790 4.46 -34.76 -10.32
CA LEU A 790 4.74 -36.03 -9.65
C LEU A 790 6.22 -36.38 -9.81
N THR A 791 6.94 -36.47 -8.69
CA THR A 791 8.34 -36.92 -8.65
C THR A 791 8.42 -38.36 -8.16
N VAL A 792 9.16 -39.20 -8.90
CA VAL A 792 9.29 -40.65 -8.64
C VAL A 792 10.74 -40.97 -8.27
N CYS A 793 11.00 -41.43 -7.04
CA CYS A 793 12.34 -41.71 -6.51
C CYS A 793 13.34 -40.58 -6.81
N PRO A 794 13.17 -39.37 -6.23
CA PRO A 794 14.06 -38.26 -6.52
C PRO A 794 15.53 -38.68 -6.28
N THR A 795 16.33 -38.69 -7.34
CA THR A 795 17.78 -38.88 -7.24
C THR A 795 18.39 -37.56 -6.77
N CYS A 796 19.20 -37.58 -5.71
CA CYS A 796 20.04 -36.44 -5.32
C CYS A 796 21.06 -36.14 -6.43
N GLU A 797 20.67 -35.39 -7.46
CA GLU A 797 21.60 -34.66 -8.31
C GLU A 797 21.79 -33.27 -7.72
N ILE A 798 22.82 -33.12 -6.87
CA ILE A 798 23.30 -31.79 -6.46
C ILE A 798 24.39 -31.40 -7.45
N THR A 799 24.11 -30.42 -8.30
CA THR A 799 25.10 -29.80 -9.18
C THR A 799 25.67 -28.54 -8.51
N GLY A 800 26.99 -28.51 -8.33
CA GLY A 800 27.73 -27.30 -7.92
C GLY A 800 28.03 -27.19 -6.43
N MET A 801 29.12 -27.80 -5.97
CA MET A 801 29.77 -27.42 -4.71
C MET A 801 31.02 -26.59 -5.02
N GLU A 802 31.03 -25.32 -4.63
CA GLU A 802 32.22 -24.44 -4.64
C GLU A 802 32.43 -23.97 -3.19
N LEU A 803 33.65 -24.15 -2.65
CA LEU A 803 34.02 -23.61 -1.34
C LEU A 803 34.20 -22.10 -1.48
N ASP A 804 33.35 -21.31 -0.80
CA ASP A 804 33.48 -19.85 -0.75
C ASP A 804 34.59 -19.48 0.26
N PRO A 805 35.72 -18.85 -0.15
CA PRO A 805 36.82 -18.52 0.75
C PRO A 805 36.54 -17.28 1.64
N PHE A 806 35.31 -16.77 1.69
CA PHE A 806 34.93 -15.64 2.53
C PHE A 806 34.39 -16.09 3.90
N PHE A 807 35.08 -15.65 4.98
CA PHE A 807 34.67 -15.50 6.40
C PHE A 807 35.34 -16.43 7.45
N PRO A 808 35.73 -15.91 8.64
CA PRO A 808 36.39 -14.64 8.96
C PRO A 808 37.88 -14.88 9.32
N GLN A 809 38.77 -14.10 8.69
CA GLN A 809 40.19 -14.07 9.06
C GLN A 809 40.35 -13.45 10.46
N GLY A 810 40.62 -14.28 11.48
CA GLY A 810 41.27 -13.84 12.71
C GLY A 810 42.70 -13.33 12.42
N PRO A 811 43.33 -12.58 13.34
CA PRO A 811 44.56 -11.88 13.03
C PRO A 811 45.72 -12.88 12.97
N VAL A 812 46.26 -13.13 11.77
CA VAL A 812 47.60 -13.72 11.65
C VAL A 812 48.35 -13.03 10.54
N CYS A 813 49.34 -12.24 10.93
CA CYS A 813 50.52 -12.01 10.11
C CYS A 813 51.76 -11.98 11.01
N ASN A 814 52.82 -12.62 10.47
CA ASN A 814 54.22 -12.62 10.88
C ASN A 814 54.65 -13.57 12.02
N ASP A 815 54.79 -14.85 11.67
CA ASP A 815 56.06 -15.61 11.81
C ASP A 815 55.95 -17.11 11.40
N GLY A 816 54.84 -17.55 10.83
CA GLY A 816 54.70 -18.94 10.37
C GLY A 816 54.47 -19.94 11.51
N THR A 817 53.88 -19.51 12.63
CA THR A 817 53.36 -20.42 13.66
C THR A 817 51.87 -20.18 13.93
N PHE A 818 51.02 -21.17 13.58
CA PHE A 818 49.66 -21.28 14.12
C PHE A 818 49.74 -21.90 15.53
N GLY A 819 48.99 -21.35 16.50
CA GLY A 819 48.93 -21.83 17.89
C GLY A 819 48.26 -23.20 18.06
N PRO A 820 48.29 -23.80 19.28
CA PRO A 820 47.99 -25.21 19.52
C PRO A 820 46.47 -25.53 19.51
N GLN A 821 46.09 -26.62 18.83
CA GLN A 821 44.78 -27.30 18.81
C GLN A 821 43.53 -26.40 18.97
N GLY A 822 43.03 -25.90 17.84
CA GLY A 822 41.77 -25.15 17.75
C GLY A 822 40.57 -25.98 17.24
N THR A 823 39.39 -25.42 17.46
CA THR A 823 38.11 -25.81 16.87
C THR A 823 37.93 -25.10 15.53
N TYR A 824 37.56 -25.85 14.49
CA TYR A 824 37.38 -25.32 13.14
C TYR A 824 35.95 -25.59 12.65
N PHE A 825 35.39 -24.65 11.90
CA PHE A 825 34.10 -24.82 11.20
C PHE A 825 34.36 -24.82 9.70
N VAL A 826 33.84 -25.83 9.02
CA VAL A 826 33.89 -25.97 7.55
C VAL A 826 32.49 -25.69 7.02
N TYR A 827 32.38 -24.75 6.09
CA TYR A 827 31.11 -24.34 5.48
C TYR A 827 31.00 -24.91 4.06
N PHE A 828 29.81 -25.39 3.74
CA PHE A 828 29.43 -25.94 2.45
C PHE A 828 28.26 -25.12 1.92
N LYS A 829 28.39 -24.58 0.70
CA LYS A 829 27.26 -23.97 -0.01
C LYS A 829 26.37 -25.09 -0.53
N VAL A 830 25.05 -24.96 -0.35
CA VAL A 830 24.11 -26.02 -0.69
C VAL A 830 23.03 -25.50 -1.64
N ASP A 831 23.12 -25.89 -2.90
CA ASP A 831 22.06 -25.69 -3.89
C ASP A 831 21.24 -27.00 -3.97
N GLY A 832 19.99 -27.00 -3.48
CA GLY A 832 19.04 -28.12 -3.67
C GLY A 832 18.86 -29.15 -2.54
N ILE A 833 19.44 -28.99 -1.34
CA ILE A 833 19.03 -29.78 -0.17
C ILE A 833 17.89 -29.07 0.56
N THR A 834 16.69 -29.66 0.53
CA THR A 834 15.63 -29.33 1.47
C THR A 834 15.90 -30.00 2.83
N PRO A 835 15.54 -29.38 3.98
CA PRO A 835 15.80 -29.93 5.33
C PRO A 835 15.31 -31.36 5.55
N THR A 836 14.39 -31.83 4.71
CA THR A 836 13.77 -33.16 4.71
C THR A 836 14.71 -34.31 4.35
N ASN A 837 15.89 -34.04 3.76
CA ASN A 837 16.83 -35.09 3.32
C ASN A 837 18.05 -35.28 4.26
N VAL A 838 18.07 -34.64 5.44
CA VAL A 838 19.18 -34.75 6.40
C VAL A 838 18.87 -35.78 7.49
N PRO A 839 19.77 -36.74 7.80
CA PRO A 839 19.55 -37.69 8.89
C PRO A 839 19.36 -36.97 10.23
N LEU A 840 18.22 -37.21 10.88
CA LEU A 840 17.90 -36.66 12.20
C LEU A 840 17.96 -37.75 13.28
N THR A 841 18.45 -37.38 14.46
CA THR A 841 18.34 -38.17 15.69
C THR A 841 16.87 -38.33 16.10
N SER A 842 16.57 -39.30 16.97
CA SER A 842 15.22 -39.50 17.55
C SER A 842 14.63 -38.28 18.27
N THR A 843 15.43 -37.25 18.54
CA THR A 843 15.04 -35.97 19.16
C THR A 843 14.92 -34.82 18.16
N GLY A 844 15.03 -35.09 16.85
CA GLY A 844 14.87 -34.09 15.78
C GLY A 844 16.08 -33.18 15.54
N GLN A 845 17.24 -33.48 16.13
CA GLN A 845 18.50 -32.77 15.84
C GLN A 845 19.28 -33.50 14.75
N ILE A 846 20.08 -32.79 13.95
CA ILE A 846 20.97 -33.37 12.93
C ILE A 846 21.87 -34.43 13.57
N ASP A 847 21.88 -35.64 13.02
CA ASP A 847 22.71 -36.73 13.51
C ASP A 847 24.16 -36.56 13.05
N THR A 848 24.97 -35.90 13.86
CA THR A 848 26.39 -35.65 13.57
C THR A 848 27.21 -36.94 13.40
N ALA A 849 26.75 -38.08 13.92
CA ALA A 849 27.45 -39.37 13.80
C ALA A 849 27.34 -39.99 12.38
N SER A 850 26.38 -39.52 11.60
CA SER A 850 26.14 -39.92 10.21
C SER A 850 27.08 -39.24 9.22
N PHE A 851 27.82 -38.22 9.67
CA PHE A 851 28.82 -37.51 8.86
C PHE A 851 30.23 -38.02 9.15
N GLU A 852 31.00 -38.22 8.10
CA GLU A 852 32.44 -38.52 8.14
C GLU A 852 33.19 -37.44 7.39
N ILE A 853 34.15 -36.79 8.04
CA ILE A 853 35.01 -35.79 7.41
C ILE A 853 36.47 -36.25 7.44
N LYS A 854 37.10 -36.27 6.26
CA LYS A 854 38.53 -36.54 6.13
C LYS A 854 39.24 -35.28 5.66
N ILE A 855 40.37 -34.98 6.28
CA ILE A 855 41.26 -33.91 5.86
C ILE A 855 42.61 -34.55 5.55
N ASN A 856 43.07 -34.46 4.29
CA ASN A 856 44.22 -35.20 3.76
C ASN A 856 44.15 -36.71 4.02
N GLY A 857 42.93 -37.26 3.88
CA GLY A 857 42.67 -38.69 4.08
C GLY A 857 42.68 -39.15 5.55
N VAL A 858 42.78 -38.23 6.52
CA VAL A 858 42.68 -38.54 7.96
C VAL A 858 41.30 -38.17 8.49
N ASP A 859 40.65 -39.10 9.18
CA ASP A 859 39.33 -38.88 9.79
C ASP A 859 39.39 -37.90 10.95
N TYR A 860 38.49 -36.92 10.94
CA TYR A 860 38.24 -36.02 12.06
C TYR A 860 36.81 -36.19 12.56
N PRO A 861 36.60 -36.28 13.88
CA PRO A 861 35.25 -36.39 14.42
C PRO A 861 34.51 -35.05 14.27
N VAL A 862 33.29 -35.12 13.74
CA VAL A 862 32.35 -34.01 13.73
C VAL A 862 31.77 -33.84 15.14
N PHE A 863 31.87 -32.65 15.71
CA PHE A 863 31.27 -32.34 17.01
C PHE A 863 29.97 -31.54 16.89
N GLU A 864 29.76 -30.86 15.77
CA GLU A 864 28.58 -30.02 15.52
C GLU A 864 28.29 -29.93 14.02
N ALA A 865 27.02 -29.85 13.64
CA ALA A 865 26.60 -29.55 12.27
C ALA A 865 25.28 -28.76 12.29
N GLY A 866 25.08 -27.89 11.31
CA GLY A 866 23.90 -27.02 11.25
C GLY A 866 23.71 -26.33 9.91
N PHE A 867 22.56 -25.69 9.75
CA PHE A 867 22.29 -24.77 8.65
C PHE A 867 22.42 -23.34 9.15
N ASP A 868 23.10 -22.49 8.38
CA ASP A 868 23.22 -21.07 8.67
C ASP A 868 22.39 -20.25 7.67
N ASN A 869 21.33 -19.61 8.17
CA ASN A 869 20.44 -18.73 7.41
C ASN A 869 20.71 -17.23 7.64
N LEU A 870 21.76 -16.87 8.38
CA LEU A 870 21.84 -15.53 8.99
C LEU A 870 22.48 -14.41 8.15
N THR A 871 22.92 -14.63 6.90
CA THR A 871 23.72 -13.55 6.25
C THR A 871 23.50 -13.23 4.78
N ILE A 872 22.71 -14.00 4.00
CA ILE A 872 22.34 -13.63 2.62
C ILE A 872 20.93 -14.17 2.33
N PRO A 873 19.91 -13.34 2.00
CA PRO A 873 18.61 -13.84 1.56
C PRO A 873 18.76 -14.65 0.27
N GLY A 874 18.43 -15.94 0.31
CA GLY A 874 18.38 -16.82 -0.88
C GLY A 874 19.55 -17.81 -1.06
N LEU A 875 20.50 -17.92 -0.12
CA LEU A 875 21.54 -18.95 -0.15
C LEU A 875 21.53 -19.77 1.15
N ASN A 876 21.43 -21.10 1.05
CA ASN A 876 21.47 -22.01 2.19
C ASN A 876 22.90 -22.54 2.37
N TYR A 877 23.49 -22.33 3.55
CA TYR A 877 24.80 -22.89 3.90
C TYR A 877 24.65 -23.98 4.96
N PHE A 878 25.38 -25.07 4.79
CA PHE A 878 25.54 -26.14 5.78
C PHE A 878 26.94 -26.07 6.39
N PHE A 879 27.08 -26.15 7.71
CA PHE A 879 28.37 -26.10 8.38
C PHE A 879 28.62 -27.35 9.23
N VAL A 880 29.90 -27.69 9.39
CA VAL A 880 30.38 -28.82 10.20
C VAL A 880 31.57 -28.38 11.06
N GLY A 881 31.50 -28.64 12.36
CA GLY A 881 32.56 -28.37 13.34
C GLY A 881 33.47 -29.58 13.55
N VAL A 882 34.79 -29.39 13.46
CA VAL A 882 35.85 -30.38 13.76
C VAL A 882 36.89 -29.87 14.77
N ASN A 883 37.54 -30.79 15.48
CA ASN A 883 38.58 -30.46 16.47
C ASN A 883 39.90 -31.19 16.17
N GLY A 884 41.04 -30.54 16.49
CA GLY A 884 42.31 -31.24 16.66
C GLY A 884 43.19 -31.43 15.41
N ILE A 885 43.01 -30.60 14.38
CA ILE A 885 43.84 -30.62 13.16
C ILE A 885 45.31 -30.28 13.50
N PRO A 886 46.30 -31.15 13.23
CA PRO A 886 47.72 -30.86 13.45
C PRO A 886 48.31 -30.02 12.30
N GLY A 887 48.89 -28.86 12.62
CA GLY A 887 49.47 -27.94 11.64
C GLY A 887 50.93 -28.25 11.31
N THR A 888 51.22 -28.53 10.04
CA THR A 888 52.53 -28.26 9.40
C THR A 888 52.25 -27.68 8.03
N GLY A 889 52.49 -26.38 7.86
CA GLY A 889 52.12 -25.60 6.68
C GLY A 889 52.99 -25.85 5.45
N ALA A 890 52.78 -26.98 4.79
CA ALA A 890 53.18 -27.21 3.41
C ALA A 890 52.36 -28.40 2.89
N ASP A 891 51.62 -28.19 1.81
CA ASP A 891 50.86 -29.14 0.97
C ASP A 891 49.33 -28.94 1.01
N ASP A 892 48.73 -28.99 -0.20
CA ASP A 892 47.30 -28.84 -0.49
C ASP A 892 46.43 -29.71 0.43
N VAL A 893 45.29 -29.19 0.86
CA VAL A 893 44.42 -29.85 1.85
C VAL A 893 43.18 -30.46 1.20
N ASP A 894 43.17 -31.75 0.89
CA ASP A 894 41.97 -32.43 0.39
C ASP A 894 40.95 -32.62 1.52
N VAL A 895 39.73 -32.10 1.35
CA VAL A 895 38.63 -32.26 2.32
C VAL A 895 37.54 -33.13 1.71
N PHE A 896 37.23 -34.23 2.40
CA PHE A 896 36.18 -35.16 2.03
C PHE A 896 35.07 -35.11 3.07
N LEU A 897 33.81 -35.10 2.62
CA LEU A 897 32.64 -35.27 3.46
C LEU A 897 31.84 -36.46 2.92
N SER A 898 31.38 -37.36 3.79
CA SER A 898 30.51 -38.46 3.41
C SER A 898 29.35 -38.59 4.40
N LEU A 899 28.15 -38.83 3.86
CA LEU A 899 27.02 -39.37 4.60
C LEU A 899 27.18 -40.88 4.57
N LYS A 900 27.38 -41.51 5.73
CA LYS A 900 27.57 -42.96 5.85
C LYS A 900 26.42 -43.67 5.14
N ASP A 901 26.74 -44.22 3.97
CA ASP A 901 25.98 -45.15 3.13
C ASP A 901 25.12 -44.61 1.97
N GLU A 902 25.06 -43.30 1.66
CA GLU A 902 24.28 -42.84 0.46
C GLU A 902 24.88 -41.69 -0.38
N CYS A 903 25.86 -40.90 0.10
CA CYS A 903 26.49 -39.81 -0.67
C CYS A 903 27.99 -39.59 -0.32
N GLU A 904 28.86 -39.43 -1.34
CA GLU A 904 30.26 -39.04 -1.18
C GLU A 904 30.54 -37.68 -1.84
N PHE A 905 31.20 -36.77 -1.12
CA PHE A 905 31.59 -35.43 -1.59
C PHE A 905 33.11 -35.27 -1.52
N ASN A 906 33.73 -34.71 -2.57
CA ASN A 906 35.17 -34.52 -2.65
C ASN A 906 35.51 -33.09 -3.11
N ALA A 907 36.35 -32.39 -2.35
CA ALA A 907 37.06 -31.19 -2.80
C ALA A 907 38.56 -31.51 -2.87
N LEU A 908 39.08 -31.64 -4.10
CA LEU A 908 40.49 -31.88 -4.39
C LEU A 908 41.23 -30.55 -4.65
N ASP A 909 42.50 -30.48 -4.22
CA ASP A 909 43.48 -29.41 -4.53
C ASP A 909 43.18 -28.02 -3.91
N LEU A 910 43.28 -27.93 -2.58
CA LEU A 910 43.32 -26.64 -1.85
C LEU A 910 44.66 -25.94 -2.08
N TYR A 911 44.78 -25.24 -3.21
CA TYR A 911 46.00 -24.56 -3.66
C TYR A 911 46.65 -23.68 -2.57
N ASP A 912 47.90 -24.00 -2.24
CA ASP A 912 48.84 -23.07 -1.61
C ASP A 912 48.98 -21.80 -2.48
N ALA A 913 48.59 -20.64 -1.94
CA ALA A 913 48.80 -19.35 -2.56
C ALA A 913 50.32 -19.14 -2.80
N PRO A 914 50.80 -19.06 -4.06
CA PRO A 914 52.20 -18.79 -4.30
C PRO A 914 52.46 -17.29 -4.13
N GLY A 915 53.23 -16.97 -3.10
CA GLY A 915 54.19 -15.87 -3.17
C GLY A 915 53.61 -14.47 -2.95
N CYS A 916 53.85 -13.96 -1.74
CA CYS A 916 54.10 -12.55 -1.52
C CYS A 916 55.26 -12.06 -2.39
N GLU A 917 55.01 -11.63 -3.62
CA GLU A 917 55.82 -10.61 -4.30
C GLU A 917 54.90 -9.69 -5.12
N GLY A 918 54.59 -8.54 -4.52
CA GLY A 918 54.33 -7.25 -5.16
C GLY A 918 53.50 -7.20 -6.45
N ALA A 919 52.19 -7.01 -6.30
CA ALA A 919 51.45 -5.94 -6.99
C ALA A 919 50.13 -5.75 -6.23
N GLY A 920 50.01 -4.63 -5.54
CA GLY A 920 48.79 -4.28 -4.81
C GLY A 920 47.61 -4.17 -5.76
N CYS A 921 46.43 -4.63 -5.31
CA CYS A 921 45.19 -4.36 -6.01
C CYS A 921 45.07 -2.83 -6.18
N ALA A 922 45.14 -2.43 -7.44
CA ALA A 922 45.30 -1.07 -7.93
C ALA A 922 44.01 -0.24 -7.85
N VAL A 923 42.99 -0.61 -7.08
CA VAL A 923 41.68 0.06 -7.10
C VAL A 923 41.19 0.35 -5.69
N ASN A 924 40.98 1.64 -5.41
CA ASN A 924 40.54 2.15 -4.12
C ASN A 924 39.01 2.25 -4.05
N GLU A 925 38.36 2.77 -5.10
CA GLU A 925 36.93 3.06 -5.14
C GLU A 925 36.37 2.97 -6.57
N VAL A 926 35.07 2.69 -6.71
CA VAL A 926 34.33 2.83 -7.97
C VAL A 926 33.09 3.69 -7.74
N SER A 927 32.97 4.79 -8.47
CA SER A 927 31.85 5.73 -8.38
C SER A 927 31.16 5.91 -9.73
N VAL A 928 29.88 6.30 -9.70
CA VAL A 928 29.14 6.61 -10.94
C VAL A 928 29.59 7.97 -11.43
N LEU A 929 30.18 8.01 -12.62
CA LEU A 929 30.65 9.23 -13.27
C LEU A 929 29.49 9.96 -13.97
N SER A 930 28.61 9.22 -14.65
CA SER A 930 27.39 9.76 -15.26
C SER A 930 26.41 8.66 -15.69
N GLY A 931 25.13 9.02 -15.90
CA GLY A 931 24.08 8.10 -16.33
C GLY A 931 23.36 7.38 -15.17
N PRO A 932 22.30 6.61 -15.45
CA PRO A 932 21.83 6.16 -16.76
C PRO A 932 21.20 7.27 -17.62
N SER A 933 21.64 7.44 -18.87
CA SER A 933 21.08 8.39 -19.84
C SER A 933 20.55 7.67 -21.08
N CYS A 934 19.28 7.88 -21.45
CA CYS A 934 18.66 7.18 -22.59
C CYS A 934 19.20 7.75 -23.93
N ASN A 935 19.71 6.88 -24.80
CA ASN A 935 20.25 7.26 -26.10
C ASN A 935 19.17 7.48 -27.17
N GLY A 936 17.90 7.17 -26.86
CA GLY A 936 16.77 7.34 -27.76
C GLY A 936 16.65 6.27 -28.85
N ASP A 937 17.49 5.23 -28.81
CA ASP A 937 17.55 4.12 -29.77
C ASP A 937 17.22 2.75 -29.14
N GLY A 938 16.70 2.74 -27.91
CA GLY A 938 16.45 1.50 -27.14
C GLY A 938 17.64 1.07 -26.28
N THR A 939 18.68 1.90 -26.16
CA THR A 939 19.80 1.71 -25.23
C THR A 939 19.91 2.85 -24.22
N PHE A 940 20.61 2.62 -23.12
CA PHE A 940 21.04 3.65 -22.18
C PHE A 940 22.54 3.59 -21.92
N ASP A 941 23.14 4.77 -21.72
CA ASP A 941 24.55 4.91 -21.36
C ASP A 941 24.73 5.06 -19.85
N VAL A 942 25.75 4.41 -19.30
CA VAL A 942 26.22 4.60 -17.92
C VAL A 942 27.75 4.61 -17.88
N CYS A 943 28.33 5.53 -17.14
CA CYS A 943 29.77 5.69 -16.97
C CYS A 943 30.17 5.60 -15.50
N PHE A 944 31.30 4.95 -15.23
CA PHE A 944 31.90 4.80 -13.92
C PHE A 944 33.31 5.39 -13.89
N PHE A 945 33.70 5.95 -12.76
CA PHE A 945 35.08 6.29 -12.45
C PHE A 945 35.65 5.24 -11.50
N VAL A 946 36.81 4.69 -11.84
CA VAL A 946 37.55 3.70 -11.05
C VAL A 946 38.80 4.38 -10.52
N ASP A 947 38.83 4.70 -9.22
CA ASP A 947 39.98 5.28 -8.54
C ASP A 947 41.04 4.21 -8.28
N GLY A 948 42.29 4.44 -8.66
CA GLY A 948 43.30 3.40 -8.63
C GLY A 948 44.73 3.74 -9.08
N HIS A 949 45.71 2.98 -8.60
CA HIS A 949 47.14 3.09 -8.95
C HIS A 949 47.64 1.85 -9.68
N GLU A 950 48.13 1.98 -10.93
CA GLU A 950 48.52 0.87 -11.84
C GLU A 950 47.34 0.15 -12.52
N LEU A 951 46.31 0.89 -12.92
CA LEU A 951 45.21 0.36 -13.75
C LEU A 951 45.71 -0.14 -15.13
N PRO A 952 45.05 -1.15 -15.72
CA PRO A 952 45.41 -1.69 -17.04
C PRO A 952 45.41 -0.62 -18.14
N ALA A 953 46.21 -0.79 -19.19
CA ALA A 953 46.36 0.24 -20.22
C ALA A 953 45.13 0.33 -21.17
N SER A 954 44.25 -0.68 -21.13
CA SER A 954 43.00 -0.72 -21.87
C SER A 954 42.00 -1.65 -21.20
N ALA A 955 40.71 -1.49 -21.49
CA ALA A 955 39.68 -2.33 -20.91
C ALA A 955 39.74 -3.82 -21.34
N ALA A 956 40.36 -4.11 -22.48
CA ALA A 956 40.54 -5.48 -22.98
C ALA A 956 41.52 -6.33 -22.14
N GLU A 957 42.32 -5.69 -21.29
CA GLU A 957 43.23 -6.37 -20.35
C GLU A 957 42.51 -6.84 -19.07
N PHE A 958 41.27 -6.39 -18.83
CA PHE A 958 40.40 -7.05 -17.87
C PHE A 958 39.90 -8.35 -18.49
N SER A 959 40.12 -9.50 -17.84
CA SER A 959 39.73 -10.79 -18.42
C SER A 959 38.23 -10.82 -18.75
N SER A 960 37.92 -11.43 -19.88
CA SER A 960 36.62 -11.46 -20.53
C SER A 960 35.55 -12.27 -19.79
N GLU A 961 35.53 -12.28 -18.47
CA GLU A 961 34.51 -12.96 -17.65
C GLU A 961 33.93 -12.11 -16.51
N LYS A 962 34.38 -10.88 -16.26
CA LYS A 962 34.18 -10.27 -14.92
C LYS A 962 33.69 -8.81 -14.83
N PHE A 963 33.29 -8.18 -15.94
CA PHE A 963 32.49 -6.94 -15.90
C PHE A 963 31.10 -7.23 -16.50
N PHE A 964 30.04 -7.22 -15.68
CA PHE A 964 28.70 -7.55 -16.14
C PHE A 964 27.61 -6.82 -15.35
N ILE A 965 26.52 -6.48 -16.03
CA ILE A 965 25.29 -5.96 -15.45
C ILE A 965 24.30 -7.12 -15.51
N ALA A 966 23.54 -7.34 -14.43
CA ALA A 966 22.63 -8.48 -14.35
C ALA A 966 21.62 -8.42 -15.51
N GLY A 967 21.60 -9.48 -16.33
CA GLY A 967 20.73 -9.61 -17.51
C GLY A 967 21.34 -9.19 -18.85
N ALA A 968 22.45 -8.43 -18.90
CA ALA A 968 22.90 -7.78 -20.13
C ALA A 968 24.05 -8.49 -20.87
N GLU A 969 23.94 -8.66 -22.20
CA GLU A 969 25.07 -9.05 -23.05
C GLU A 969 25.99 -7.83 -23.34
N ARG A 970 27.31 -8.06 -23.27
CA ARG A 970 28.32 -7.00 -23.14
C ARG A 970 28.49 -6.13 -24.39
N GLN A 971 28.46 -4.80 -24.23
CA GLN A 971 29.21 -3.86 -25.09
C GLN A 971 29.73 -2.64 -24.31
N GLU A 972 31.05 -2.56 -24.18
CA GLU A 972 31.74 -1.38 -23.65
C GLU A 972 31.79 -0.29 -24.71
N LYS A 973 31.42 0.94 -24.33
CA LYS A 973 31.40 2.10 -25.24
C LYS A 973 32.75 2.83 -25.29
N SER A 974 33.41 3.00 -24.13
CA SER A 974 34.70 3.72 -24.04
C SER A 974 35.45 3.50 -22.72
N TYR A 975 36.79 3.52 -22.83
CA TYR A 975 37.75 3.51 -21.71
C TYR A 975 38.73 4.68 -21.84
N GLU A 976 38.91 5.45 -20.77
CA GLU A 976 39.88 6.55 -20.72
C GLU A 976 40.62 6.58 -19.37
N LEU A 977 41.96 6.50 -19.40
CA LEU A 977 42.80 6.74 -18.22
C LEU A 977 42.83 8.24 -17.93
N VAL A 978 42.51 8.61 -16.69
CA VAL A 978 42.55 9.99 -16.19
C VAL A 978 43.48 10.09 -14.98
N GLU A 979 43.84 11.30 -14.57
CA GLU A 979 44.72 11.48 -13.40
C GLU A 979 44.04 10.91 -12.14
N GLY A 980 44.63 9.85 -11.57
CA GLY A 980 44.11 9.15 -10.40
C GLY A 980 43.17 7.96 -10.67
N GLY A 981 42.85 7.62 -11.93
CA GLY A 981 41.95 6.49 -12.19
C GLY A 981 41.59 6.25 -13.66
N ALA A 982 40.46 5.59 -13.91
CA ALA A 982 39.94 5.36 -15.25
C ALA A 982 38.43 5.60 -15.35
N ASN A 983 37.98 6.26 -16.42
CA ASN A 983 36.59 6.38 -16.80
C ASN A 983 36.19 5.22 -17.71
N ILE A 984 35.12 4.51 -17.38
CA ILE A 984 34.62 3.36 -18.15
C ILE A 984 33.13 3.55 -18.43
N CYS A 985 32.72 3.58 -19.69
CA CYS A 985 31.33 3.78 -20.10
C CYS A 985 30.75 2.58 -20.86
N PHE A 986 29.49 2.25 -20.59
CA PHE A 986 28.71 1.18 -21.20
C PHE A 986 27.51 1.75 -21.95
N THR A 987 27.11 1.08 -23.03
CA THR A 987 25.83 1.28 -23.71
C THR A 987 25.06 -0.03 -23.65
N ILE A 988 23.87 -0.02 -23.04
CA ILE A 988 23.15 -1.24 -22.67
C ILE A 988 21.77 -1.24 -23.34
N PRO A 989 21.41 -2.30 -24.09
CA PRO A 989 20.06 -2.46 -24.62
C PRO A 989 19.05 -2.68 -23.49
N LEU A 990 17.90 -2.00 -23.56
CA LEU A 990 16.84 -2.08 -22.55
C LEU A 990 16.19 -3.48 -22.42
N ASN A 991 16.25 -4.28 -23.48
CA ASN A 991 15.64 -5.61 -23.50
C ASN A 991 16.48 -6.66 -22.75
N ASP A 992 17.73 -6.31 -22.40
CA ASP A 992 18.69 -7.21 -21.79
C ASP A 992 18.91 -6.82 -20.30
N VAL A 993 17.91 -6.24 -19.61
CA VAL A 993 18.05 -5.90 -18.19
C VAL A 993 16.78 -6.30 -17.44
N GLU A 994 16.93 -7.19 -16.46
CA GLU A 994 15.86 -7.48 -15.50
C GLU A 994 15.81 -6.37 -14.44
N LEU A 995 14.63 -5.78 -14.23
CA LEU A 995 14.42 -4.71 -13.25
C LEU A 995 13.96 -5.33 -11.92
N ASN A 996 14.68 -5.04 -10.84
CA ASN A 996 14.27 -5.41 -9.49
C ASN A 996 13.72 -4.17 -8.77
N ASN A 997 12.39 -4.11 -8.56
CA ASN A 997 11.69 -2.96 -7.97
C ASN A 997 12.02 -1.60 -8.63
N GLY A 998 12.25 -1.59 -9.95
CA GLY A 998 12.54 -0.38 -10.72
C GLY A 998 14.02 0.07 -10.73
N ASN A 999 14.91 -0.72 -10.12
CA ASN A 999 16.35 -0.46 -10.10
C ASN A 999 17.14 -1.49 -10.92
N ILE A 1000 18.31 -1.06 -11.40
CA ILE A 1000 19.30 -1.88 -12.12
C ILE A 1000 20.43 -2.21 -11.15
N ASP A 1001 20.65 -3.50 -10.88
CA ASP A 1001 21.78 -3.99 -10.06
C ASP A 1001 23.05 -4.09 -10.93
N VAL A 1002 24.09 -3.34 -10.57
CA VAL A 1002 25.39 -3.34 -11.27
C VAL A 1002 26.44 -4.04 -10.41
N PHE A 1003 27.16 -4.99 -11.01
CA PHE A 1003 28.23 -5.74 -10.36
C PHE A 1003 29.58 -5.51 -11.05
N ILE A 1004 30.59 -5.14 -10.26
CA ILE A 1004 31.94 -4.90 -10.77
C ILE A 1004 32.90 -5.87 -10.09
N GLN A 1005 33.60 -6.69 -10.90
CA GLN A 1005 34.63 -7.61 -10.43
C GLN A 1005 35.93 -7.41 -11.23
N LEU A 1006 37.00 -7.01 -10.54
CA LEU A 1006 38.30 -6.75 -11.15
C LEU A 1006 39.27 -7.89 -10.81
N GLY A 1007 39.57 -8.76 -11.78
CA GLY A 1007 40.62 -9.79 -11.64
C GLY A 1007 40.47 -10.72 -10.42
N ILE A 1008 41.52 -11.52 -10.16
CA ILE A 1008 41.57 -12.46 -9.03
C ILE A 1008 42.21 -11.71 -7.85
N GLY A 1009 41.45 -11.50 -6.77
CA GLY A 1009 41.97 -10.89 -5.52
C GLY A 1009 41.49 -9.47 -5.17
N CYS A 1010 40.56 -8.86 -5.91
CA CYS A 1010 40.00 -7.54 -5.58
C CYS A 1010 38.53 -7.60 -5.11
N LYS A 1011 38.07 -6.59 -4.34
CA LYS A 1011 36.69 -6.48 -3.79
C LYS A 1011 35.64 -6.45 -4.92
N ARG A 1012 34.49 -7.09 -4.68
CA ARG A 1012 33.27 -6.89 -5.48
C ARG A 1012 32.55 -5.63 -5.01
N TYR A 1013 32.12 -4.80 -5.96
CA TYR A 1013 31.29 -3.63 -5.69
C TYR A 1013 29.89 -3.87 -6.27
N LYS A 1014 28.86 -3.70 -5.43
CA LYS A 1014 27.44 -3.68 -5.83
C LYS A 1014 26.92 -2.25 -5.69
N THR A 1015 26.33 -1.72 -6.74
CA THR A 1015 25.58 -0.45 -6.69
C THR A 1015 24.26 -0.58 -7.41
N GLN A 1016 23.28 0.25 -7.04
CA GLN A 1016 21.94 0.28 -7.61
C GLN A 1016 21.73 1.59 -8.37
N LEU A 1017 21.22 1.49 -9.59
CA LEU A 1017 20.87 2.65 -10.41
C LEU A 1017 19.35 2.73 -10.58
N PHE A 1018 18.80 3.92 -10.42
CA PHE A 1018 17.39 4.19 -10.74
C PHE A 1018 17.20 4.20 -12.26
N ALA A 1019 16.24 3.42 -12.77
CA ALA A 1019 15.91 3.43 -14.20
C ALA A 1019 15.26 4.78 -14.61
N PRO A 1020 15.68 5.44 -15.70
CA PRO A 1020 15.04 6.67 -16.15
C PRO A 1020 13.62 6.39 -16.68
N PRO A 1021 12.58 7.16 -16.29
CA PRO A 1021 11.22 7.04 -16.84
C PRO A 1021 11.12 7.27 -18.37
N ALA A 1022 12.20 7.73 -19.01
CA ALA A 1022 12.24 8.18 -20.40
C ALA A 1022 12.57 7.10 -21.45
N CYS A 1023 12.82 5.85 -21.04
CA CYS A 1023 13.23 4.78 -21.96
C CYS A 1023 12.05 3.92 -22.50
N ASN A 1024 10.80 4.30 -22.22
CA ASN A 1024 9.62 3.54 -22.66
C ASN A 1024 8.99 4.14 -23.95
N ALA A 1025 9.63 3.92 -25.11
CA ALA A 1025 9.18 4.48 -26.39
C ALA A 1025 8.35 3.50 -27.24
N ARG A 1026 7.02 3.60 -27.12
CA ARG A 1026 5.98 2.91 -27.92
C ARG A 1026 5.76 3.50 -29.34
N PHE A 1027 6.83 3.91 -30.04
CA PHE A 1027 6.78 4.17 -31.48
C PHE A 1027 7.91 3.39 -32.16
N GLY A 1028 7.56 2.20 -32.66
CA GLY A 1028 8.47 1.41 -33.50
C GLY A 1028 8.97 2.24 -34.69
N SER A 1029 10.22 1.98 -35.06
CA SER A 1029 10.95 2.57 -36.19
C SER A 1029 10.04 2.95 -37.38
N SER A 1030 9.84 4.25 -37.59
CA SER A 1030 9.27 4.77 -38.83
C SER A 1030 10.34 5.53 -39.60
N PRO A 1031 10.66 5.15 -40.86
CA PRO A 1031 11.72 5.79 -41.64
C PRO A 1031 11.36 7.24 -42.01
N ALA A 1032 12.39 8.08 -42.16
CA ALA A 1032 12.25 9.46 -42.65
C ALA A 1032 11.57 9.51 -44.03
N GLY A 1033 10.38 10.12 -44.08
CA GLY A 1033 9.57 10.27 -45.31
C GLY A 1033 8.07 9.93 -45.18
N THR A 1034 7.59 9.55 -43.99
CA THR A 1034 6.16 9.27 -43.73
C THR A 1034 5.30 10.54 -43.67
N SER A 1035 4.01 10.42 -43.98
CA SER A 1035 3.11 11.58 -44.09
C SER A 1035 2.85 12.23 -42.72
N LEU A 1036 2.58 13.55 -42.68
CA LEU A 1036 2.26 14.30 -41.44
C LEU A 1036 1.12 13.65 -40.63
N GLN A 1037 0.21 12.89 -41.27
CA GLN A 1037 -0.87 12.16 -40.58
C GLN A 1037 -0.40 10.91 -39.83
N GLU A 1038 0.63 10.23 -40.32
CA GLU A 1038 1.19 9.02 -39.69
C GLU A 1038 2.16 9.36 -38.57
N GLN A 1039 2.70 10.58 -38.60
CA GLN A 1039 3.59 11.13 -37.57
C GLN A 1039 2.84 11.83 -36.43
N ILE A 1040 1.50 11.82 -36.38
CA ILE A 1040 0.75 12.48 -35.29
C ILE A 1040 -0.40 11.60 -34.80
N ARG A 1041 -0.41 11.30 -33.50
CA ARG A 1041 -1.56 10.67 -32.83
C ARG A 1041 -2.21 11.63 -31.84
N ILE A 1042 -3.53 11.67 -31.85
CA ILE A 1042 -4.34 12.48 -30.94
C ILE A 1042 -5.42 11.58 -30.33
N TYR A 1043 -5.46 11.45 -29.01
CA TYR A 1043 -6.38 10.55 -28.30
C TYR A 1043 -6.52 10.93 -26.81
N PRO A 1044 -7.53 10.45 -26.07
CA PRO A 1044 -8.75 9.83 -26.58
C PRO A 1044 -9.65 10.85 -27.30
N ASN A 1045 -10.57 10.37 -28.11
CA ASN A 1045 -11.61 11.20 -28.74
C ASN A 1045 -12.87 10.33 -28.89
N PRO A 1046 -13.93 10.52 -28.08
CA PRO A 1046 -14.15 11.64 -27.16
C PRO A 1046 -13.16 11.71 -25.99
N THR A 1047 -13.01 12.88 -25.38
CA THR A 1047 -12.15 13.09 -24.19
C THR A 1047 -12.92 13.77 -23.06
N GLN A 1048 -12.69 13.34 -21.83
CA GLN A 1048 -13.19 13.97 -20.58
C GLN A 1048 -12.34 15.20 -20.21
N GLY A 1049 -11.98 16.00 -21.23
CA GLY A 1049 -11.23 17.23 -21.05
C GLY A 1049 -9.70 17.15 -21.14
N VAL A 1050 -9.09 15.96 -21.25
CA VAL A 1050 -7.63 15.78 -21.45
C VAL A 1050 -7.33 15.14 -22.81
N LEU A 1051 -6.73 15.89 -23.74
CA LEU A 1051 -6.39 15.40 -25.06
C LEU A 1051 -4.88 15.18 -25.20
N ASN A 1052 -4.44 13.94 -25.41
CA ASN A 1052 -3.05 13.60 -25.68
C ASN A 1052 -2.71 13.91 -27.14
N VAL A 1053 -1.57 14.56 -27.38
CA VAL A 1053 -0.99 14.82 -28.71
C VAL A 1053 0.42 14.25 -28.72
N GLN A 1054 0.64 13.29 -29.61
CA GLN A 1054 1.93 12.65 -29.85
C GLN A 1054 2.41 12.97 -31.23
N THR A 1055 3.69 13.33 -31.36
CA THR A 1055 4.34 13.65 -32.63
C THR A 1055 5.53 12.71 -32.87
N GLY A 1056 5.75 12.29 -34.10
CA GLY A 1056 6.97 11.63 -34.58
C GLY A 1056 8.06 12.65 -34.93
N ALA A 1057 8.82 12.38 -35.99
CA ALA A 1057 9.97 13.17 -36.44
C ALA A 1057 9.63 14.54 -37.07
N LEU A 1058 8.74 15.32 -36.46
CA LEU A 1058 8.22 16.57 -37.01
C LEU A 1058 9.03 17.78 -36.56
N THR A 1059 9.51 18.58 -37.51
CA THR A 1059 10.24 19.82 -37.21
C THR A 1059 9.47 21.06 -37.67
N GLY A 1060 9.29 22.02 -36.77
CA GLY A 1060 8.66 23.32 -37.08
C GLY A 1060 7.15 23.28 -37.29
N ALA A 1061 6.43 22.30 -36.72
CA ALA A 1061 4.97 22.22 -36.77
C ALA A 1061 4.32 23.02 -35.63
N GLN A 1062 3.10 23.50 -35.84
CA GLN A 1062 2.30 24.23 -34.84
C GLN A 1062 0.91 23.62 -34.74
N LEU A 1063 0.46 23.38 -33.51
CA LEU A 1063 -0.88 22.97 -33.17
C LEU A 1063 -1.73 24.18 -32.79
N GLN A 1064 -2.98 24.17 -33.23
CA GLN A 1064 -4.00 25.18 -32.99
C GLN A 1064 -5.30 24.47 -32.60
N VAL A 1065 -5.89 24.84 -31.48
CA VAL A 1065 -7.23 24.38 -31.09
C VAL A 1065 -8.21 25.49 -31.37
N MET A 1066 -9.26 25.17 -32.11
CA MET A 1066 -10.36 26.08 -32.41
C MET A 1066 -11.67 25.55 -31.81
N ASN A 1067 -12.53 26.43 -31.33
CA ASN A 1067 -13.89 26.07 -30.92
C ASN A 1067 -14.79 25.76 -32.13
N ALA A 1068 -16.02 25.31 -31.90
CA ALA A 1068 -17.00 24.98 -32.94
C ALA A 1068 -17.34 26.13 -33.90
N LEU A 1069 -17.07 27.39 -33.51
CA LEU A 1069 -17.26 28.59 -34.32
C LEU A 1069 -16.01 28.95 -35.17
N GLY A 1070 -14.92 28.18 -35.04
CA GLY A 1070 -13.67 28.39 -35.78
C GLY A 1070 -12.72 29.42 -35.15
N GLN A 1071 -12.98 29.87 -33.93
CA GLN A 1071 -12.12 30.84 -33.22
C GLN A 1071 -10.96 30.10 -32.53
N LEU A 1072 -9.74 30.62 -32.64
CA LEU A 1072 -8.54 30.06 -32.02
C LEU A 1072 -8.59 30.26 -30.50
N VAL A 1073 -8.60 29.16 -29.74
CA VAL A 1073 -8.65 29.16 -28.27
C VAL A 1073 -7.33 28.77 -27.62
N TYR A 1074 -6.49 28.00 -28.33
CA TYR A 1074 -5.19 27.56 -27.81
C TYR A 1074 -4.21 27.32 -28.96
N THR A 1075 -2.92 27.63 -28.77
CA THR A 1075 -1.88 27.29 -29.73
C THR A 1075 -0.62 26.80 -29.05
N LEU A 1076 0.07 25.87 -29.70
CA LEU A 1076 1.24 25.21 -29.17
C LEU A 1076 2.23 24.90 -30.32
N PRO A 1077 3.47 25.40 -30.29
CA PRO A 1077 4.52 24.89 -31.17
C PRO A 1077 4.80 23.41 -30.84
N LEU A 1078 4.87 22.57 -31.86
CA LEU A 1078 5.18 21.14 -31.75
C LEU A 1078 6.66 20.92 -32.07
N GLN A 1079 7.34 20.19 -31.20
CA GLN A 1079 8.71 19.71 -31.41
C GLN A 1079 8.69 18.23 -31.80
N ALA A 1080 9.77 17.74 -32.41
CA ALA A 1080 9.86 16.33 -32.78
C ALA A 1080 9.78 15.43 -31.54
N TYR A 1081 9.14 14.27 -31.68
CA TYR A 1081 9.05 13.23 -30.65
C TYR A 1081 8.42 13.68 -29.32
N THR A 1082 7.56 14.70 -29.35
CA THR A 1082 6.86 15.20 -28.16
C THR A 1082 5.58 14.41 -27.87
N HIS A 1083 5.36 14.08 -26.60
CA HIS A 1083 4.06 13.69 -26.06
C HIS A 1083 3.56 14.81 -25.14
N LYS A 1084 2.41 15.41 -25.46
CA LYS A 1084 1.84 16.55 -24.75
C LYS A 1084 0.38 16.33 -24.43
N GLN A 1085 -0.01 16.53 -23.18
CA GLN A 1085 -1.42 16.55 -22.78
C GLN A 1085 -1.97 17.98 -22.88
N LEU A 1086 -3.14 18.12 -23.50
CA LEU A 1086 -3.85 19.39 -23.64
C LEU A 1086 -5.12 19.33 -22.80
N GLN A 1087 -5.20 20.20 -21.79
CA GLN A 1087 -6.43 20.35 -21.01
C GLN A 1087 -7.43 21.22 -21.76
N LEU A 1088 -8.41 20.55 -22.36
CA LEU A 1088 -9.52 21.16 -23.06
C LEU A 1088 -10.77 21.35 -22.16
N ALA A 1089 -10.83 20.68 -20.99
CA ALA A 1089 -11.95 20.78 -20.03
C ALA A 1089 -12.32 22.22 -19.66
N ARG A 1090 -11.30 23.07 -19.47
CA ARG A 1090 -11.46 24.50 -19.14
C ARG A 1090 -12.14 25.34 -20.22
N PHE A 1091 -12.27 24.82 -21.44
CA PHE A 1091 -12.98 25.49 -22.54
C PHE A 1091 -14.44 25.07 -22.64
N GLY A 1092 -14.92 24.22 -21.72
CA GLY A 1092 -16.27 23.67 -21.68
C GLY A 1092 -16.48 22.50 -22.64
N SER A 1093 -17.46 21.65 -22.34
CA SER A 1093 -17.88 20.53 -23.19
C SER A 1093 -18.34 21.02 -24.56
N GLY A 1094 -17.92 20.34 -25.63
CA GLY A 1094 -18.28 20.70 -26.99
C GLY A 1094 -17.34 20.17 -28.07
N LEU A 1095 -17.65 20.51 -29.33
CA LEU A 1095 -16.84 20.12 -30.48
C LEU A 1095 -15.71 21.12 -30.72
N PHE A 1096 -14.47 20.64 -30.74
CA PHE A 1096 -13.28 21.41 -31.06
C PHE A 1096 -12.62 20.91 -32.35
N ILE A 1097 -11.93 21.81 -33.05
CA ILE A 1097 -11.11 21.47 -34.22
C ILE A 1097 -9.64 21.67 -33.83
N VAL A 1098 -8.91 20.57 -33.72
CA VAL A 1098 -7.46 20.60 -33.57
C VAL A 1098 -6.83 20.62 -34.95
N ARG A 1099 -6.13 21.70 -35.26
CA ARG A 1099 -5.44 21.95 -36.52
C ARG A 1099 -3.94 21.92 -36.31
N ILE A 1100 -3.24 21.20 -37.17
CA ILE A 1100 -1.78 21.14 -37.16
C ILE A 1100 -1.26 21.62 -38.50
N ILE A 1101 -0.29 22.53 -38.45
CA ILE A 1101 0.32 23.17 -39.62
C ILE A 1101 1.83 23.00 -39.51
N GLY A 1102 2.44 22.30 -40.46
CA GLY A 1102 3.89 22.03 -40.50
C GLY A 1102 4.31 21.47 -41.85
N GLU A 1103 5.54 21.75 -42.28
CA GLU A 1103 6.12 21.26 -43.56
C GLU A 1103 5.27 21.52 -44.82
N GLY A 1104 4.55 22.64 -44.85
CA GLY A 1104 3.67 23.00 -45.98
C GLY A 1104 2.35 22.22 -46.06
N GLN A 1105 2.05 21.39 -45.05
CA GLN A 1105 0.82 20.61 -44.94
C GLN A 1105 -0.06 21.08 -43.77
N ARG A 1106 -1.36 20.78 -43.85
CA ARG A 1106 -2.36 21.09 -42.83
C ARG A 1106 -3.24 19.88 -42.55
N ILE A 1107 -3.44 19.55 -41.29
CA ILE A 1107 -4.35 18.50 -40.83
C ILE A 1107 -5.32 19.09 -39.82
N ASP A 1108 -6.61 18.83 -40.01
CA ASP A 1108 -7.65 19.16 -39.04
C ASP A 1108 -8.25 17.85 -38.49
N ARG A 1109 -8.41 17.77 -37.16
CA ARG A 1109 -9.08 16.67 -36.44
C ARG A 1109 -10.19 17.25 -35.57
N LYS A 1110 -11.38 16.65 -35.66
CA LYS A 1110 -12.51 17.00 -34.81
C LYS A 1110 -12.40 16.22 -33.51
N ILE A 1111 -12.42 16.94 -32.40
CA ILE A 1111 -12.36 16.37 -31.06
C ILE A 1111 -13.64 16.73 -30.32
N ILE A 1112 -14.26 15.73 -29.70
CA ILE A 1112 -15.39 15.91 -28.81
C ILE A 1112 -14.82 15.94 -27.39
N VAL A 1113 -15.02 17.06 -26.70
CA VAL A 1113 -14.80 17.18 -25.27
C VAL A 1113 -16.17 16.97 -24.63
N GLU A 1114 -16.33 15.89 -23.89
CA GLU A 1114 -17.59 15.54 -23.20
C GLU A 1114 -17.76 16.34 -21.91
#